data_AF-A0A371JFZ7-F1
#
_entry.id   AF-A0A371JFZ7-F1
#
_cell.length_a   1.000
_cell.length_b   1.000
_cell.length_c   1.000
_cell.angle_alpha   90.00
_cell.angle_beta   90.00
_cell.angle_gamma   90.00
#
_symmetry.space_group_name_H-M   'P 1'
#
loop_
_entity.id
_entity.type
_entity.pdbx_description
1 polymer ?
#
loop_
_entity_poly.entity_id
_entity_poly.type
_entity_poly.pdbx_seq_one_letter_code
_entity_poly.pdbx_strand_id
1 'polypeptide(L)'
;MKFRSMIKGIVSTMVGVSLLITSNFVPQPFQQVQAESGYDTNLGPVTAKDVIYQIITDRFYDGDTSNNIPDGFDSAYFDGTGSNLNHYQGGDWQGIIDKISYLKKMGITAVWITAPYENREAATISGNNSWVAYHGYHVRNYFAANEHFGTLNEFKELRDELHTNGIKLVIDFVTNHTSDTNTDGKLYEPDLLTNGEYAIGPDGKPYDANQDGIIENLVADPNNDSNGWFHHLGNRLDSETDIFSYRNKDLANLADFSHENSSVVSYLEKAVGFWTKLGIDGIRHDATLHMNPAYVRGLMDATNSIQTVTNFGEFFIGRPSDKYSEYISFPTRTGVNNLDFEFYNAATSTFGNFSTTMSDFGKMLLYTSTDYAYENQTVTFLDNHDVSRFGYIQQNQKPYHAALAVLLTSRGIPNIYYGTEQYINPGTSGNDAGRIFMQTSSDFDENTTAYKVIGTLSGLRQTNHAVAYGTTTILYSDDNVLVFERQFFDEYVVVAANRQPDHSYTISNIKTSLPTGKYEDILDGLLYGDSVTVADSNGSHVIDSLNLQGGEVDIWSYDMGNDSDGAPHVGDVINTMGRAGQKVYISGQRLGGNPTVSFGAVKALVLSANDTEIVAEVPEAATAGINDITVTNKEQKSNVFKYNVLSGDQNQMIFHVNAQTNYGENIYVVGSIPELGSWNPDNCTEAMHCPEYPNWYLPVSVPAGTTFKFKFIKKDAKGNVTWESSSNRVITSSSVSTGVVDTKVYMWSQN
;
A
#
# COMPACT_ATOMS: atom_id res chain seq x y z
N MET A 1 73.53 34.96 -27.27
CA MET A 1 73.12 36.06 -26.36
C MET A 1 71.63 35.91 -26.11
N LYS A 2 71.06 35.63 -24.95
CA LYS A 2 71.47 35.52 -23.54
C LYS A 2 70.71 34.28 -22.97
N PHE A 3 71.38 33.20 -22.55
CA PHE A 3 71.68 32.81 -21.14
C PHE A 3 70.44 32.81 -20.22
N ARG A 4 69.99 31.70 -19.61
CA ARG A 4 70.67 30.75 -18.68
C ARG A 4 69.94 29.39 -18.67
N SER A 5 70.64 28.25 -18.89
CA SER A 5 71.25 27.30 -17.92
C SER A 5 70.24 26.29 -17.32
N MET A 6 70.49 24.99 -17.17
CA MET A 6 71.67 24.15 -17.38
C MET A 6 71.19 22.69 -17.33
N ILE A 7 71.67 21.86 -18.24
CA ILE A 7 71.52 20.39 -18.22
C ILE A 7 72.55 19.81 -17.25
N LYS A 8 72.14 18.87 -16.39
CA LYS A 8 72.98 17.76 -15.92
C LYS A 8 72.15 16.48 -15.93
N GLY A 9 72.45 15.62 -16.90
CA GLY A 9 72.06 14.21 -16.84
C GLY A 9 73.12 13.40 -16.11
N ILE A 10 72.69 12.44 -15.30
CA ILE A 10 73.42 11.21 -15.00
C ILE A 10 72.41 10.06 -15.15
N VAL A 11 72.76 9.14 -16.02
CA VAL A 11 72.15 7.84 -16.30
C VAL A 11 72.39 6.91 -15.11
N SER A 12 71.40 6.11 -14.67
CA SER A 12 71.48 4.64 -14.59
C SER A 12 70.34 3.99 -13.78
N THR A 13 69.65 3.06 -14.46
CA THR A 13 69.00 1.82 -14.00
C THR A 13 67.71 1.84 -13.15
N MET A 14 66.68 1.24 -13.76
CA MET A 14 65.39 0.81 -13.23
C MET A 14 65.47 -0.09 -11.99
N VAL A 15 64.57 0.15 -11.05
CA VAL A 15 63.78 -0.88 -10.36
C VAL A 15 62.33 -0.37 -10.37
N GLY A 16 61.45 -1.09 -11.06
CA GLY A 16 60.04 -0.74 -11.17
C GLY A 16 59.28 -1.07 -9.88
N VAL A 17 58.50 -0.10 -9.41
CA VAL A 17 57.41 -0.32 -8.46
C VAL A 17 56.16 0.25 -9.15
N SER A 18 55.32 -0.63 -9.68
CA SER A 18 53.97 -0.27 -10.11
C SER A 18 53.14 0.02 -8.87
N LEU A 19 52.86 1.30 -8.60
CA LEU A 19 51.81 1.68 -7.66
C LEU A 19 50.46 1.54 -8.38
N LEU A 20 49.78 0.43 -8.14
CA LEU A 20 48.35 0.29 -8.38
C LEU A 20 47.63 1.24 -7.40
N ILE A 21 47.12 2.36 -7.90
CA ILE A 21 46.16 3.18 -7.17
C ILE A 21 44.81 2.49 -7.33
N THR A 22 44.50 1.57 -6.43
CA THR A 22 43.13 1.09 -6.22
C THR A 22 42.37 2.22 -5.51
N SER A 23 41.48 2.91 -6.23
CA SER A 23 40.50 3.80 -5.62
C SER A 23 39.53 2.94 -4.79
N ASN A 24 39.81 2.83 -3.50
CA ASN A 24 38.84 2.32 -2.54
C ASN A 24 37.72 3.37 -2.41
N PHE A 25 36.64 3.18 -3.16
CA PHE A 25 35.37 3.81 -2.83
C PHE A 25 34.91 3.20 -1.50
N VAL A 26 35.05 3.98 -0.43
CA VAL A 26 34.38 3.71 0.84
C VAL A 26 33.04 4.43 0.75
N PRO A 27 31.89 3.73 0.72
CA PRO A 27 30.60 4.39 0.84
C PRO A 27 30.56 5.11 2.19
N GLN A 28 30.28 6.42 2.18
CA GLN A 28 29.97 7.15 3.41
C GLN A 28 28.63 6.63 3.96
N PRO A 29 28.47 6.46 5.28
CA PRO A 29 27.17 6.17 5.87
C PRO A 29 26.18 7.30 5.54
N PHE A 30 24.94 6.91 5.25
CA PHE A 30 23.82 7.80 4.96
C PHE A 30 23.71 8.86 6.08
N GLN A 31 24.02 10.13 5.77
CA GLN A 31 23.73 11.23 6.69
C GLN A 31 22.22 11.38 6.76
N GLN A 32 21.66 11.41 7.98
CA GLN A 32 20.30 11.91 8.22
C GLN A 32 20.20 13.32 7.63
N VAL A 33 19.58 13.42 6.46
CA VAL A 33 19.19 14.70 5.89
C VAL A 33 17.97 15.15 6.68
N GLN A 34 18.10 16.27 7.39
CA GLN A 34 16.97 16.92 8.07
C GLN A 34 15.89 17.23 7.04
N ALA A 35 14.63 16.90 7.36
CA ALA A 35 13.48 17.40 6.63
C ALA A 35 13.59 18.92 6.45
N GLU A 36 13.19 19.46 5.29
CA GLU A 36 13.19 20.90 5.05
C GLU A 36 12.45 21.61 6.19
N SER A 37 13.16 22.50 6.88
CA SER A 37 12.61 23.25 8.00
C SER A 37 11.61 24.29 7.47
N GLY A 38 10.31 24.04 7.61
CA GLY A 38 9.30 25.05 7.23
C GLY A 38 7.83 24.65 7.31
N TYR A 39 7.46 23.37 7.21
CA TYR A 39 6.05 22.96 7.07
C TYR A 39 5.64 21.97 8.15
N ASP A 40 5.06 22.51 9.23
CA ASP A 40 4.40 21.76 10.31
C ASP A 40 2.94 21.45 9.91
N THR A 41 2.76 20.79 8.77
CA THR A 41 1.45 20.36 8.21
C THR A 41 1.34 18.85 8.05
N ASN A 42 2.31 18.09 8.57
CA ASN A 42 2.32 16.62 8.46
C ASN A 42 1.10 16.02 9.15
N LEU A 43 0.16 15.49 8.36
CA LEU A 43 -1.09 14.88 8.83
C LEU A 43 -0.90 13.43 9.31
N GLY A 44 0.30 12.88 9.15
CA GLY A 44 0.60 11.49 9.45
C GLY A 44 0.01 10.53 8.42
N PRO A 45 0.22 9.21 8.62
CA PRO A 45 -0.26 8.18 7.71
C PRO A 45 -1.80 8.12 7.62
N VAL A 46 -2.32 7.59 6.52
CA VAL A 46 -3.74 7.21 6.39
C VAL A 46 -4.12 6.10 7.38
N THR A 47 -5.20 6.27 8.12
CA THR A 47 -5.65 5.35 9.18
C THR A 47 -7.04 4.80 8.88
N ALA A 48 -7.50 3.84 9.68
CA ALA A 48 -8.87 3.30 9.59
C ALA A 48 -9.99 4.34 9.83
N LYS A 49 -9.67 5.54 10.32
CA LYS A 49 -10.63 6.66 10.41
C LYS A 49 -10.83 7.37 9.08
N ASP A 50 -9.90 7.24 8.14
CA ASP A 50 -9.94 7.96 6.88
C ASP A 50 -10.91 7.34 5.86
N VAL A 51 -11.37 8.18 4.93
CA VAL A 51 -12.07 7.77 3.70
C VAL A 51 -11.21 8.21 2.52
N ILE A 52 -10.74 7.23 1.74
CA ILE A 52 -9.92 7.46 0.54
C ILE A 52 -10.83 7.76 -0.64
N TYR A 53 -10.47 8.76 -1.43
CA TYR A 53 -11.04 9.01 -2.75
C TYR A 53 -9.97 8.80 -3.82
N GLN A 54 -10.14 7.77 -4.65
CA GLN A 54 -9.18 7.40 -5.68
C GLN A 54 -9.45 8.12 -7.00
N ILE A 55 -8.43 8.80 -7.51
CA ILE A 55 -8.46 9.65 -8.68
C ILE A 55 -7.47 9.13 -9.72
N ILE A 56 -7.94 8.90 -10.95
CA ILE A 56 -7.04 8.89 -12.12
C ILE A 56 -6.86 10.33 -12.55
N THR A 57 -5.65 10.87 -12.36
CA THR A 57 -5.38 12.32 -12.51
C THR A 57 -5.86 12.82 -13.87
N ASP A 58 -5.44 12.17 -14.97
CA ASP A 58 -5.85 12.48 -16.34
C ASP A 58 -7.37 12.52 -16.57
N ARG A 59 -8.15 11.83 -15.72
CA ARG A 59 -9.59 11.61 -15.92
C ARG A 59 -10.47 12.38 -14.96
N PHE A 60 -9.92 13.26 -14.14
CA PHE A 60 -10.70 13.95 -13.12
C PHE A 60 -11.18 15.33 -13.57
N TYR A 61 -10.26 16.27 -13.71
CA TYR A 61 -10.56 17.65 -14.06
C TYR A 61 -9.30 18.33 -14.62
N ASP A 62 -9.43 19.00 -15.75
CA ASP A 62 -8.40 19.82 -16.42
C ASP A 62 -8.45 21.23 -15.80
N GLY A 63 -7.49 21.51 -14.92
CA GLY A 63 -7.33 22.81 -14.26
C GLY A 63 -6.34 23.73 -14.98
N ASP A 64 -5.37 23.18 -15.72
CA ASP A 64 -4.42 23.92 -16.55
C ASP A 64 -4.25 23.30 -17.94
N THR A 65 -5.10 23.75 -18.86
CA THR A 65 -5.04 23.38 -20.29
C THR A 65 -3.69 23.62 -20.97
N SER A 66 -2.76 24.38 -20.38
CA SER A 66 -1.45 24.66 -20.96
C SER A 66 -0.50 23.45 -20.93
N ASN A 67 -0.74 22.49 -20.02
CA ASN A 67 0.06 21.27 -19.88
C ASN A 67 -0.51 20.06 -20.67
N ASN A 68 -1.66 20.21 -21.33
CA ASN A 68 -2.33 19.13 -22.07
C ASN A 68 -1.46 18.51 -23.19
N ILE A 69 -0.64 19.34 -23.84
CA ILE A 69 0.28 18.95 -24.92
C ILE A 69 1.66 19.49 -24.56
N PRO A 70 2.44 18.78 -23.71
CA PRO A 70 3.80 19.17 -23.36
C PRO A 70 4.72 19.25 -24.59
N ASP A 71 5.85 19.94 -24.43
CA ASP A 71 6.82 20.11 -25.51
C ASP A 71 7.34 18.75 -26.00
N GLY A 72 7.15 18.45 -27.29
CA GLY A 72 7.57 17.19 -27.89
C GLY A 72 6.52 16.08 -27.88
N PHE A 73 5.38 16.28 -27.21
CA PHE A 73 4.25 15.36 -27.27
C PHE A 73 3.49 15.45 -28.61
N ASP A 74 3.06 14.32 -29.16
CA ASP A 74 2.23 14.31 -30.37
C ASP A 74 0.77 14.60 -30.02
N SER A 75 0.28 15.78 -30.42
CA SER A 75 -1.11 16.21 -30.25
C SER A 75 -2.17 15.22 -30.75
N ALA A 76 -1.82 14.26 -31.62
CA ALA A 76 -2.72 13.20 -32.07
C ALA A 76 -3.11 12.20 -30.96
N TYR A 77 -2.42 12.22 -29.81
CA TYR A 77 -2.68 11.35 -28.66
C TYR A 77 -3.32 12.09 -27.46
N PHE A 78 -3.79 13.33 -27.69
CA PHE A 78 -4.66 14.07 -26.80
C PHE A 78 -6.07 14.11 -27.39
N ASP A 79 -7.09 13.81 -26.58
CA ASP A 79 -8.50 13.85 -26.99
C ASP A 79 -9.24 15.00 -26.29
N GLY A 80 -9.17 15.10 -24.97
CA GLY A 80 -9.83 16.15 -24.17
C GLY A 80 -11.37 16.13 -24.19
N THR A 81 -12.00 15.29 -25.01
CA THR A 81 -13.46 15.19 -25.12
C THR A 81 -14.06 14.06 -24.27
N GLY A 82 -13.22 13.16 -23.76
CA GLY A 82 -13.64 11.92 -23.09
C GLY A 82 -14.10 10.81 -24.05
N SER A 83 -13.91 10.97 -25.36
CA SER A 83 -14.38 10.02 -26.37
C SER A 83 -13.40 8.87 -26.59
N ASN A 84 -12.10 9.13 -26.59
CA ASN A 84 -11.06 8.12 -26.76
C ASN A 84 -10.36 7.80 -25.44
N LEU A 85 -10.82 6.75 -24.77
CA LEU A 85 -10.32 6.32 -23.46
C LEU A 85 -8.86 5.83 -23.45
N ASN A 86 -8.22 5.69 -24.62
CA ASN A 86 -6.82 5.29 -24.72
C ASN A 86 -5.84 6.48 -24.81
N HIS A 87 -6.36 7.70 -24.90
CA HIS A 87 -5.62 8.96 -25.05
C HIS A 87 -5.65 9.79 -23.75
N TYR A 88 -4.73 10.74 -23.63
CA TYR A 88 -4.79 11.74 -22.57
C TYR A 88 -6.04 12.61 -22.74
N GLN A 89 -6.65 12.96 -21.63
CA GLN A 89 -7.88 13.75 -21.52
C GLN A 89 -7.62 15.13 -20.88
N GLY A 90 -6.48 15.30 -20.20
CA GLY A 90 -6.02 16.60 -19.71
C GLY A 90 -6.27 16.87 -18.22
N GLY A 91 -6.76 15.88 -17.47
CA GLY A 91 -6.88 16.06 -16.03
C GLY A 91 -5.51 16.16 -15.35
N ASP A 92 -5.38 17.09 -14.40
CA ASP A 92 -4.10 17.46 -13.82
C ASP A 92 -4.19 17.81 -12.32
N TRP A 93 -3.06 18.17 -11.70
CA TRP A 93 -3.02 18.47 -10.27
C TRP A 93 -3.72 19.79 -9.93
N GLN A 94 -3.70 20.79 -10.81
CA GLN A 94 -4.48 22.00 -10.64
C GLN A 94 -5.98 21.69 -10.58
N GLY A 95 -6.46 20.77 -11.42
CA GLY A 95 -7.85 20.35 -11.39
C GLY A 95 -8.25 19.60 -10.13
N ILE A 96 -7.33 18.85 -9.52
CA ILE A 96 -7.57 18.27 -8.18
C ILE A 96 -7.66 19.40 -7.13
N ILE A 97 -6.74 20.37 -7.15
CA ILE A 97 -6.76 21.54 -6.25
C ILE A 97 -8.10 22.28 -6.36
N ASP A 98 -8.56 22.56 -7.58
CA ASP A 98 -9.83 23.24 -7.86
C ASP A 98 -11.05 22.50 -7.29
N LYS A 99 -10.95 21.20 -7.06
CA LYS A 99 -12.01 20.34 -6.51
C LYS A 99 -11.82 19.96 -5.05
N ILE A 100 -10.79 20.46 -4.35
CA ILE A 100 -10.61 20.19 -2.91
C ILE A 100 -11.85 20.57 -2.11
N SER A 101 -12.52 21.68 -2.43
CA SER A 101 -13.76 22.06 -1.72
C SER A 101 -14.88 21.02 -1.90
N TYR A 102 -14.98 20.39 -3.07
CA TYR A 102 -15.97 19.35 -3.34
C TYR A 102 -15.64 18.07 -2.56
N LEU A 103 -14.37 17.66 -2.55
CA LEU A 103 -13.90 16.48 -1.82
C LEU A 103 -14.08 16.65 -0.31
N LYS A 104 -13.68 17.81 0.23
CA LYS A 104 -13.77 18.11 1.67
C LYS A 104 -15.20 18.11 2.19
N LYS A 105 -16.14 18.73 1.47
CA LYS A 105 -17.56 18.75 1.85
C LYS A 105 -18.21 17.37 1.80
N MET A 106 -17.70 16.47 0.96
CA MET A 106 -18.10 15.06 0.92
C MET A 106 -17.52 14.27 2.10
N GLY A 107 -16.67 14.88 2.92
CA GLY A 107 -16.02 14.22 4.05
C GLY A 107 -14.79 13.38 3.65
N ILE A 108 -14.23 13.56 2.45
CA ILE A 108 -12.99 12.88 2.09
C ILE A 108 -11.83 13.41 2.92
N THR A 109 -11.02 12.50 3.45
CA THR A 109 -9.86 12.81 4.30
C THR A 109 -8.55 12.28 3.74
N ALA A 110 -8.59 11.51 2.66
CA ALA A 110 -7.41 11.11 1.89
C ALA A 110 -7.74 11.07 0.40
N VAL A 111 -6.84 11.56 -0.44
CA VAL A 111 -6.91 11.42 -1.90
C VAL A 111 -5.80 10.48 -2.34
N TRP A 112 -6.15 9.47 -3.13
CA TRP A 112 -5.20 8.59 -3.80
C TRP A 112 -5.15 8.95 -5.28
N ILE A 113 -4.00 9.42 -5.76
CA ILE A 113 -3.76 9.76 -7.17
C ILE A 113 -2.93 8.70 -7.89
N THR A 114 -3.06 8.65 -9.22
CA THR A 114 -2.16 7.90 -10.11
C THR A 114 -0.70 8.32 -9.95
N ALA A 115 0.21 7.48 -10.45
CA ALA A 115 1.63 7.67 -10.22
C ALA A 115 2.09 9.03 -10.77
N PRO A 116 2.78 9.86 -9.96
CA PRO A 116 2.98 11.28 -10.28
C PRO A 116 4.19 11.56 -11.19
N TYR A 117 5.00 10.54 -11.44
CA TYR A 117 6.28 10.67 -12.12
C TYR A 117 6.17 10.43 -13.64
N GLU A 118 7.20 10.83 -14.36
CA GLU A 118 7.25 10.77 -15.82
C GLU A 118 7.04 9.34 -16.35
N ASN A 119 6.22 9.25 -17.38
CA ASN A 119 5.84 8.04 -18.07
C ASN A 119 6.27 8.11 -19.54
N ARG A 120 6.25 6.98 -20.26
CA ARG A 120 6.58 7.01 -21.69
C ARG A 120 5.61 7.88 -22.49
N GLU A 121 6.15 8.66 -23.42
CA GLU A 121 5.37 9.46 -24.37
C GLU A 121 4.98 8.71 -25.64
N ALA A 122 5.80 7.74 -26.04
CA ALA A 122 5.56 6.96 -27.26
C ALA A 122 4.28 6.13 -27.11
N ALA A 123 3.36 6.22 -28.06
CA ALA A 123 2.16 5.39 -28.07
C ALA A 123 2.46 3.95 -28.52
N THR A 124 1.85 2.98 -27.85
CA THR A 124 1.81 1.59 -28.35
C THR A 124 0.76 1.51 -29.43
N ILE A 125 1.09 0.93 -30.59
CA ILE A 125 0.18 0.83 -31.75
C ILE A 125 -0.20 -0.64 -31.99
N SER A 126 -1.51 -0.92 -32.03
CA SER A 126 -2.02 -2.24 -32.42
C SER A 126 -3.28 -2.08 -33.28
N GLY A 127 -3.15 -2.44 -34.56
CA GLY A 127 -4.21 -2.21 -35.55
C GLY A 127 -4.50 -0.72 -35.72
N ASN A 128 -5.77 -0.34 -35.52
CA ASN A 128 -6.23 1.06 -35.62
C ASN A 128 -6.24 1.78 -34.27
N ASN A 129 -5.79 1.13 -33.20
CA ASN A 129 -5.79 1.68 -31.85
C ASN A 129 -4.38 2.11 -31.45
N SER A 130 -4.31 3.17 -30.65
CA SER A 130 -3.10 3.66 -30.01
C SER A 130 -3.35 3.87 -28.52
N TRP A 131 -2.37 3.51 -27.70
CA TRP A 131 -2.43 3.63 -26.23
C TRP A 131 -1.22 4.41 -25.71
N VAL A 132 -1.50 5.47 -24.95
CA VAL A 132 -0.51 6.27 -24.23
C VAL A 132 -0.59 6.02 -22.73
N ALA A 133 0.44 6.46 -22.01
CA ALA A 133 0.63 6.16 -20.60
C ALA A 133 -0.14 7.10 -19.63
N TYR A 134 -1.35 7.53 -20.01
CA TYR A 134 -2.18 8.46 -19.21
C TYR A 134 -2.46 7.99 -17.77
N HIS A 135 -2.38 6.67 -17.55
CA HIS A 135 -2.68 6.02 -16.29
C HIS A 135 -1.50 6.07 -15.29
N GLY A 136 -0.28 6.43 -15.73
CA GLY A 136 0.89 6.58 -14.87
C GLY A 136 1.69 5.29 -14.57
N TYR A 137 1.33 4.15 -15.16
CA TYR A 137 1.94 2.84 -14.83
C TYR A 137 3.06 2.38 -15.78
N HIS A 138 3.51 3.23 -16.68
CA HIS A 138 4.54 2.96 -17.67
C HIS A 138 5.73 3.89 -17.44
N VAL A 139 6.44 3.64 -16.34
CA VAL A 139 7.48 4.52 -15.81
C VAL A 139 8.59 4.72 -16.82
N ARG A 140 9.00 5.98 -16.99
CA ARG A 140 10.19 6.37 -17.74
C ARG A 140 11.24 7.03 -16.86
N ASN A 141 10.84 7.85 -15.87
CA ASN A 141 11.75 8.52 -14.94
C ASN A 141 11.05 8.79 -13.60
N TYR A 142 11.58 8.27 -12.48
CA TYR A 142 10.97 8.47 -11.17
C TYR A 142 11.26 9.83 -10.53
N PHE A 143 12.24 10.58 -11.04
CA PHE A 143 12.75 11.81 -10.42
C PHE A 143 12.33 13.07 -11.17
N ALA A 144 11.45 12.92 -12.15
CA ALA A 144 10.75 13.98 -12.85
C ALA A 144 9.24 13.77 -12.70
N ALA A 145 8.48 14.87 -12.64
CA ALA A 145 7.02 14.83 -12.66
C ALA A 145 6.51 14.48 -14.07
N ASN A 146 5.33 13.87 -14.17
CA ASN A 146 4.65 13.74 -15.46
C ASN A 146 4.18 15.11 -15.94
N GLU A 147 4.71 15.61 -17.06
CA GLU A 147 4.42 16.97 -17.54
C GLU A 147 2.95 17.20 -17.91
N HIS A 148 2.18 16.14 -18.19
CA HIS A 148 0.73 16.24 -18.39
C HIS A 148 -0.05 16.53 -17.11
N PHE A 149 0.52 16.25 -15.93
CA PHE A 149 -0.13 16.50 -14.64
C PHE A 149 0.36 17.78 -13.96
N GLY A 150 1.56 18.22 -14.32
CA GLY A 150 2.22 19.42 -13.81
C GLY A 150 3.71 19.22 -13.54
N THR A 151 4.33 20.27 -13.02
CA THR A 151 5.73 20.32 -12.58
C THR A 151 5.89 19.82 -11.15
N LEU A 152 7.12 19.58 -10.71
CA LEU A 152 7.38 19.18 -9.32
C LEU A 152 6.94 20.24 -8.30
N ASN A 153 6.88 21.52 -8.69
CA ASN A 153 6.37 22.59 -7.84
C ASN A 153 4.85 22.49 -7.67
N GLU A 154 4.11 22.19 -8.74
CA GLU A 154 2.65 22.00 -8.69
C GLU A 154 2.27 20.73 -7.93
N PHE A 155 3.09 19.68 -7.96
CA PHE A 155 2.90 18.53 -7.05
C PHE A 155 2.99 18.94 -5.57
N LYS A 156 3.98 19.77 -5.23
CA LYS A 156 4.15 20.29 -3.87
C LYS A 156 2.96 21.17 -3.47
N GLU A 157 2.48 22.00 -4.39
CA GLU A 157 1.29 22.83 -4.19
C GLU A 157 0.03 21.98 -3.96
N LEU A 158 -0.19 20.93 -4.77
CA LEU A 158 -1.28 19.97 -4.56
C LEU A 158 -1.26 19.39 -3.15
N ARG A 159 -0.10 18.86 -2.73
CA ARG A 159 0.07 18.34 -1.37
C ARG A 159 -0.25 19.41 -0.32
N ASP A 160 0.31 20.60 -0.44
CA ASP A 160 0.14 21.67 0.55
C ASP A 160 -1.32 22.13 0.65
N GLU A 161 -2.03 22.23 -0.46
CA GLU A 161 -3.45 22.57 -0.50
C GLU A 161 -4.34 21.46 0.07
N LEU A 162 -4.02 20.19 -0.21
CA LEU A 162 -4.67 19.04 0.42
C LEU A 162 -4.44 19.06 1.94
N HIS A 163 -3.20 19.20 2.40
CA HIS A 163 -2.83 19.21 3.82
C HIS A 163 -3.47 20.37 4.57
N THR A 164 -3.48 21.58 3.99
CA THR A 164 -4.17 22.76 4.54
C THR A 164 -5.66 22.49 4.75
N ASN A 165 -6.23 21.60 3.94
CA ASN A 165 -7.62 21.19 4.03
C ASN A 165 -7.86 19.94 4.87
N GLY A 166 -6.83 19.39 5.52
CA GLY A 166 -6.93 18.17 6.33
C GLY A 166 -7.09 16.90 5.51
N ILE A 167 -6.69 16.93 4.25
CA ILE A 167 -6.76 15.79 3.32
C ILE A 167 -5.35 15.26 3.10
N LYS A 168 -5.17 13.97 3.34
CA LYS A 168 -3.92 13.24 3.12
C LYS A 168 -3.72 12.93 1.63
N LEU A 169 -2.46 12.82 1.18
CA LEU A 169 -2.10 12.47 -0.19
C LEU A 169 -1.46 11.07 -0.26
N VAL A 170 -2.10 10.16 -0.98
CA VAL A 170 -1.59 8.85 -1.36
C VAL A 170 -1.22 8.87 -2.83
N ILE A 171 -0.08 8.29 -3.20
CA ILE A 171 0.31 8.12 -4.60
C ILE A 171 0.39 6.64 -4.98
N ASP A 172 0.02 6.31 -6.20
CA ASP A 172 0.45 5.05 -6.82
C ASP A 172 1.97 5.03 -7.00
N PHE A 173 2.56 3.87 -6.78
CA PHE A 173 3.98 3.65 -7.00
C PHE A 173 4.21 2.27 -7.62
N VAL A 174 4.85 2.26 -8.78
CA VAL A 174 5.22 1.07 -9.52
C VAL A 174 6.67 0.75 -9.19
N THR A 175 6.93 -0.43 -8.62
CA THR A 175 8.30 -0.93 -8.45
C THR A 175 8.53 -2.29 -9.08
N ASN A 176 7.53 -2.82 -9.79
CA ASN A 176 7.63 -4.10 -10.49
C ASN A 176 8.34 -3.98 -11.85
N HIS A 177 7.99 -2.96 -12.63
CA HIS A 177 8.42 -2.84 -14.02
C HIS A 177 8.67 -1.38 -14.41
N THR A 178 9.28 -1.15 -15.58
CA THR A 178 9.30 0.18 -16.23
C THR A 178 8.11 0.35 -17.16
N SER A 179 8.22 -0.09 -18.41
CA SER A 179 7.18 -0.04 -19.43
C SER A 179 7.36 -1.16 -20.47
N ASP A 180 6.54 -1.13 -21.52
CA ASP A 180 6.53 -2.12 -22.60
C ASP A 180 7.89 -2.19 -23.31
N THR A 181 8.51 -3.37 -23.24
CA THR A 181 9.81 -3.67 -23.85
C THR A 181 9.86 -3.42 -25.35
N ASN A 182 8.71 -3.51 -26.03
CA ASN A 182 8.62 -3.39 -27.49
C ASN A 182 8.40 -1.95 -27.96
N THR A 183 7.90 -1.06 -27.08
CA THR A 183 7.60 0.33 -27.41
C THR A 183 8.71 1.24 -26.88
N ASP A 184 8.77 1.44 -25.57
CA ASP A 184 9.81 2.18 -24.86
C ASP A 184 9.84 1.76 -23.39
N GLY A 185 10.67 0.77 -23.07
CA GLY A 185 10.86 0.27 -21.70
C GLY A 185 12.09 0.86 -20.99
N LYS A 186 12.70 1.91 -21.57
CA LYS A 186 13.93 2.49 -21.01
C LYS A 186 13.63 3.31 -19.76
N LEU A 187 14.61 3.34 -18.88
CA LEU A 187 14.58 4.09 -17.64
C LEU A 187 15.62 5.20 -17.67
N TYR A 188 15.22 6.40 -17.28
CA TYR A 188 16.06 7.59 -17.25
C TYR A 188 16.04 8.24 -15.87
N GLU A 189 17.01 9.12 -15.62
CA GLU A 189 17.00 10.04 -14.50
C GLU A 189 17.58 11.42 -14.90
N PRO A 190 17.21 12.52 -14.22
CA PRO A 190 17.82 13.83 -14.47
C PRO A 190 19.32 13.84 -14.19
N ASP A 191 20.00 14.85 -14.69
CA ASP A 191 21.36 15.17 -14.28
C ASP A 191 21.50 15.29 -12.75
N LEU A 192 22.69 14.94 -12.23
CA LEU A 192 23.04 15.16 -10.84
C LEU A 192 23.96 16.38 -10.70
N LEU A 193 23.65 17.22 -9.72
CA LEU A 193 24.51 18.31 -9.28
C LEU A 193 25.69 17.78 -8.47
N THR A 194 26.72 18.61 -8.27
CA THR A 194 27.93 18.24 -7.50
C THR A 194 27.66 17.84 -6.05
N ASN A 195 26.51 18.22 -5.48
CA ASN A 195 26.06 17.84 -4.15
C ASN A 195 25.25 16.52 -4.13
N GLY A 196 25.01 15.89 -5.28
CA GLY A 196 24.25 14.66 -5.42
C GLY A 196 22.73 14.82 -5.52
N GLU A 197 22.23 16.07 -5.58
CA GLU A 197 20.82 16.35 -5.85
C GLU A 197 20.52 16.30 -7.34
N TYR A 198 19.28 15.98 -7.70
CA TYR A 198 18.81 16.05 -9.08
C TYR A 198 18.75 17.51 -9.55
N ALA A 199 19.19 17.74 -10.78
CA ALA A 199 19.17 19.04 -11.45
C ALA A 199 17.74 19.42 -11.85
N ILE A 200 16.97 19.86 -10.85
CA ILE A 200 15.62 20.39 -11.02
C ILE A 200 15.69 21.92 -10.95
N GLY A 201 15.15 22.59 -11.97
CA GLY A 201 15.14 24.04 -12.10
C GLY A 201 14.17 24.71 -11.13
N PRO A 202 14.21 26.05 -10.99
CA PRO A 202 13.25 26.80 -10.18
C PRO A 202 11.80 26.64 -10.63
N ASP A 203 11.57 26.25 -11.88
CA ASP A 203 10.27 25.93 -12.48
C ASP A 203 9.80 24.50 -12.16
N GLY A 204 10.60 23.70 -11.45
CA GLY A 204 10.24 22.34 -11.07
C GLY A 204 10.45 21.30 -12.18
N LYS A 205 11.17 21.64 -13.26
CA LYS A 205 11.51 20.73 -14.36
C LYS A 205 12.99 20.32 -14.36
N PRO A 206 13.36 19.12 -14.83
CA PRO A 206 14.75 18.76 -15.10
C PRO A 206 15.45 19.74 -16.06
N TYR A 207 16.74 19.98 -15.88
CA TYR A 207 17.57 20.75 -16.83
C TYR A 207 18.95 20.11 -17.06
N ASP A 208 19.53 20.37 -18.24
CA ASP A 208 20.89 19.97 -18.60
C ASP A 208 21.92 20.78 -17.79
N ALA A 209 22.37 20.21 -16.67
CA ALA A 209 23.30 20.85 -15.75
C ALA A 209 24.76 20.72 -16.24
N ASN A 210 25.05 19.67 -16.99
CA ASN A 210 26.40 19.34 -17.42
C ASN A 210 26.77 19.95 -18.80
N GLN A 211 25.78 20.49 -19.53
CA GLN A 211 25.86 21.13 -20.84
C GLN A 211 26.28 20.22 -22.00
N ASP A 212 25.91 18.93 -21.95
CA ASP A 212 26.14 17.97 -23.03
C ASP A 212 24.99 17.91 -24.05
N GLY A 213 23.90 18.65 -23.81
CA GLY A 213 22.69 18.67 -24.63
C GLY A 213 21.68 17.60 -24.28
N ILE A 214 21.86 16.87 -23.18
CA ILE A 214 20.99 15.81 -22.69
C ILE A 214 20.44 16.23 -21.31
N ILE A 215 19.12 16.28 -21.18
CA ILE A 215 18.46 16.63 -19.90
C ILE A 215 18.37 15.41 -18.97
N GLU A 216 18.26 14.21 -19.56
CA GLU A 216 18.02 12.97 -18.84
C GLU A 216 18.94 11.85 -19.29
N ASN A 217 19.55 11.19 -18.32
CA ASN A 217 20.54 10.16 -18.52
C ASN A 217 19.89 8.78 -18.53
N LEU A 218 20.29 7.94 -19.51
CA LEU A 218 19.83 6.56 -19.57
C LEU A 218 20.41 5.75 -18.40
N VAL A 219 19.54 5.19 -17.58
CA VAL A 219 19.86 4.33 -16.44
C VAL A 219 19.89 2.86 -16.86
N ALA A 220 18.83 2.41 -17.53
CA ALA A 220 18.67 1.03 -17.96
C ALA A 220 17.88 0.94 -19.26
N ASP A 221 18.23 -0.03 -20.11
CA ASP A 221 17.53 -0.34 -21.35
C ASP A 221 17.26 -1.85 -21.40
N PRO A 222 16.00 -2.30 -21.38
CA PRO A 222 15.69 -3.72 -21.40
C PRO A 222 16.17 -4.40 -22.69
N ASN A 223 16.35 -3.66 -23.79
CA ASN A 223 16.88 -4.23 -25.03
C ASN A 223 18.42 -4.23 -25.09
N ASN A 224 19.10 -3.63 -24.10
CA ASN A 224 20.55 -3.58 -23.98
C ASN A 224 21.02 -3.74 -22.52
N ASP A 225 20.42 -4.69 -21.81
CA ASP A 225 20.59 -4.86 -20.37
C ASP A 225 21.85 -5.65 -19.98
N SER A 226 23.00 -5.01 -20.14
CA SER A 226 24.29 -5.62 -19.76
C SER A 226 24.51 -5.74 -18.24
N ASN A 227 23.71 -5.04 -17.44
CA ASN A 227 23.86 -4.94 -15.99
C ASN A 227 22.84 -5.80 -15.21
N GLY A 228 21.95 -6.51 -15.90
CA GLY A 228 20.94 -7.38 -15.30
C GLY A 228 19.91 -6.62 -14.49
N TRP A 229 19.46 -5.47 -14.98
CA TRP A 229 18.37 -4.70 -14.38
C TRP A 229 17.02 -5.38 -14.54
N PHE A 230 16.86 -6.24 -15.54
CA PHE A 230 15.61 -6.92 -15.86
C PHE A 230 15.78 -8.44 -15.89
N HIS A 231 14.70 -9.19 -15.66
CA HIS A 231 14.76 -10.65 -15.51
C HIS A 231 15.01 -11.44 -16.81
N HIS A 232 14.52 -10.98 -17.96
CA HIS A 232 14.64 -11.66 -19.28
C HIS A 232 14.12 -13.10 -19.30
N LEU A 233 13.13 -13.43 -18.48
CA LEU A 233 12.49 -14.76 -18.47
C LEU A 233 11.26 -14.85 -19.38
N GLY A 234 10.97 -13.77 -20.10
CA GLY A 234 9.84 -13.62 -21.00
C GLY A 234 8.51 -13.49 -20.27
N ASN A 235 7.42 -13.32 -21.03
CA ASN A 235 6.10 -13.16 -20.46
C ASN A 235 5.68 -14.33 -19.57
N ARG A 236 5.08 -13.96 -18.45
CA ARG A 236 4.26 -14.88 -17.68
C ARG A 236 3.03 -15.29 -18.49
N LEU A 237 2.74 -16.59 -18.53
CA LEU A 237 1.49 -17.13 -19.07
C LEU A 237 0.43 -17.21 -17.96
N ASP A 238 -0.85 -17.03 -18.31
CA ASP A 238 -1.95 -17.13 -17.34
C ASP A 238 -2.02 -18.50 -16.64
N SER A 239 -1.58 -19.55 -17.33
CA SER A 239 -1.50 -20.91 -16.78
C SER A 239 -0.38 -21.11 -15.75
N GLU A 240 0.58 -20.19 -15.67
CA GLU A 240 1.67 -20.23 -14.69
C GLU A 240 1.17 -19.62 -13.36
N THR A 241 0.87 -20.50 -12.40
CA THR A 241 0.37 -20.13 -11.07
C THR A 241 1.41 -20.26 -9.96
N ASP A 242 2.60 -20.79 -10.26
CA ASP A 242 3.69 -20.92 -9.29
C ASP A 242 4.32 -19.57 -8.92
N ILE A 243 4.88 -19.51 -7.71
CA ILE A 243 5.39 -18.27 -7.12
C ILE A 243 6.59 -17.69 -7.87
N PHE A 244 7.43 -18.55 -8.43
CA PHE A 244 8.60 -18.08 -9.16
C PHE A 244 8.16 -17.35 -10.44
N SER A 245 7.29 -17.96 -11.22
CA SER A 245 6.84 -17.40 -12.50
C SER A 245 6.18 -16.04 -12.35
N TYR A 246 5.32 -15.83 -11.35
CA TYR A 246 4.68 -14.52 -11.22
C TYR A 246 5.53 -13.44 -10.59
N ARG A 247 6.69 -13.76 -10.01
CA ARG A 247 7.63 -12.79 -9.42
C ARG A 247 8.84 -12.43 -10.29
N ASN A 248 9.11 -13.22 -11.33
CA ASN A 248 10.36 -13.10 -12.10
C ASN A 248 10.14 -13.10 -13.62
N LYS A 249 8.89 -13.13 -14.09
CA LYS A 249 8.54 -13.14 -15.52
C LYS A 249 7.68 -11.93 -15.82
N ASP A 250 7.82 -11.40 -17.03
CA ASP A 250 7.21 -10.15 -17.43
C ASP A 250 5.68 -10.18 -17.27
N LEU A 251 5.14 -9.16 -16.61
CA LEU A 251 3.72 -8.90 -16.58
C LEU A 251 3.33 -8.19 -17.89
N ALA A 252 2.68 -8.90 -18.81
CA ALA A 252 2.18 -8.34 -20.07
C ALA A 252 3.23 -7.61 -20.95
N ASN A 253 4.47 -8.14 -21.04
CA ASN A 253 5.63 -7.54 -21.73
C ASN A 253 6.19 -6.26 -21.10
N LEU A 254 5.79 -5.93 -19.87
CA LEU A 254 6.40 -4.84 -19.13
C LEU A 254 7.77 -5.30 -18.62
N ALA A 255 8.80 -4.49 -18.86
CA ALA A 255 10.17 -4.84 -18.52
C ALA A 255 10.32 -5.01 -17.01
N ASP A 256 10.45 -6.26 -16.57
CA ASP A 256 10.33 -6.68 -15.18
C ASP A 256 11.67 -6.49 -14.43
N PHE A 257 11.66 -5.68 -13.39
CA PHE A 257 12.86 -5.38 -12.61
C PHE A 257 13.39 -6.61 -11.88
N SER A 258 14.70 -6.83 -11.93
CA SER A 258 15.36 -7.83 -11.08
C SER A 258 15.64 -7.27 -9.69
N HIS A 259 14.73 -7.53 -8.75
CA HIS A 259 14.83 -7.10 -7.34
C HIS A 259 15.99 -7.77 -6.58
N GLU A 260 16.62 -8.76 -7.19
CA GLU A 260 17.83 -9.47 -6.75
C GLU A 260 19.11 -8.68 -7.07
N ASN A 261 19.01 -7.64 -7.88
CA ASN A 261 20.13 -6.78 -8.23
C ASN A 261 20.21 -5.58 -7.28
N SER A 262 21.32 -5.43 -6.56
CA SER A 262 21.50 -4.32 -5.60
C SER A 262 21.40 -2.93 -6.24
N SER A 263 21.73 -2.80 -7.52
CA SER A 263 21.60 -1.51 -8.23
C SER A 263 20.14 -1.13 -8.44
N VAL A 264 19.30 -2.12 -8.78
CA VAL A 264 17.85 -1.95 -8.93
C VAL A 264 17.22 -1.60 -7.58
N VAL A 265 17.54 -2.36 -6.53
CA VAL A 265 17.06 -2.10 -5.15
C VAL A 265 17.44 -0.68 -4.72
N SER A 266 18.71 -0.31 -4.88
CA SER A 266 19.21 1.01 -4.49
C SER A 266 18.52 2.14 -5.26
N TYR A 267 18.20 1.93 -6.53
CA TYR A 267 17.52 2.91 -7.36
C TYR A 267 16.05 3.08 -6.96
N LEU A 268 15.33 1.97 -6.75
CA LEU A 268 13.91 2.00 -6.39
C LEU A 268 13.67 2.53 -4.97
N GLU A 269 14.55 2.19 -4.00
CA GLU A 269 14.49 2.80 -2.67
C GLU A 269 14.77 4.30 -2.72
N LYS A 270 15.70 4.75 -3.58
CA LYS A 270 15.95 6.19 -3.81
C LYS A 270 14.72 6.86 -4.43
N ALA A 271 14.06 6.20 -5.38
CA ALA A 271 12.86 6.68 -6.05
C ALA A 271 11.70 6.86 -5.07
N VAL A 272 11.35 5.83 -4.30
CA VAL A 272 10.30 5.94 -3.27
C VAL A 272 10.67 7.00 -2.24
N GLY A 273 11.94 7.04 -1.82
CA GLY A 273 12.42 8.03 -0.88
C GLY A 273 12.35 9.48 -1.39
N PHE A 274 12.50 9.70 -2.69
CA PHE A 274 12.34 11.03 -3.29
C PHE A 274 10.92 11.56 -3.07
N TRP A 275 9.89 10.77 -3.43
CA TRP A 275 8.49 11.16 -3.26
C TRP A 275 8.05 11.18 -1.79
N THR A 276 8.57 10.27 -0.96
CA THR A 276 8.32 10.26 0.49
C THR A 276 8.82 11.55 1.15
N LYS A 277 10.00 12.07 0.76
CA LYS A 277 10.53 13.35 1.25
C LYS A 277 9.70 14.55 0.82
N LEU A 278 8.91 14.41 -0.24
CA LEU A 278 7.93 15.42 -0.63
C LEU A 278 6.69 15.39 0.25
N GLY A 279 6.60 14.58 1.31
CA GLY A 279 5.54 14.70 2.32
C GLY A 279 4.21 14.09 1.91
N ILE A 280 4.22 13.01 1.12
CA ILE A 280 3.05 12.14 0.95
C ILE A 280 2.70 11.42 2.27
N ASP A 281 1.46 10.97 2.38
CA ASP A 281 0.91 10.30 3.59
C ASP A 281 0.65 8.80 3.36
N GLY A 282 0.72 8.34 2.11
CA GLY A 282 0.65 6.93 1.78
C GLY A 282 1.13 6.58 0.38
N ILE A 283 1.34 5.29 0.18
CA ILE A 283 1.76 4.69 -1.09
C ILE A 283 0.84 3.50 -1.38
N ARG A 284 0.24 3.48 -2.57
CA ARG A 284 -0.33 2.28 -3.16
C ARG A 284 0.72 1.61 -4.03
N HIS A 285 1.13 0.40 -3.67
CA HIS A 285 2.09 -0.40 -4.42
C HIS A 285 1.40 -1.17 -5.56
N ASP A 286 1.74 -0.83 -6.80
CA ASP A 286 1.27 -1.55 -7.97
C ASP A 286 1.80 -2.99 -8.02
N ALA A 287 1.02 -3.90 -8.59
CA ALA A 287 1.45 -5.27 -8.91
C ALA A 287 2.16 -6.02 -7.76
N THR A 288 1.70 -5.88 -6.52
CA THR A 288 2.42 -6.36 -5.32
C THR A 288 2.63 -7.87 -5.30
N LEU A 289 1.69 -8.65 -5.85
CA LEU A 289 1.83 -10.10 -6.07
C LEU A 289 3.12 -10.46 -6.83
N HIS A 290 3.58 -9.57 -7.70
CA HIS A 290 4.67 -9.79 -8.64
C HIS A 290 6.03 -9.41 -8.08
N MET A 291 6.11 -8.94 -6.83
CA MET A 291 7.37 -8.55 -6.21
C MET A 291 7.81 -9.57 -5.15
N ASN A 292 9.12 -9.76 -5.02
CA ASN A 292 9.64 -10.62 -3.96
C ASN A 292 9.50 -9.92 -2.58
N PRO A 293 9.04 -10.63 -1.52
CA PRO A 293 8.82 -10.03 -0.19
C PRO A 293 10.08 -9.51 0.50
N ALA A 294 11.26 -10.03 0.16
CA ALA A 294 12.52 -9.61 0.76
C ALA A 294 12.88 -8.16 0.36
N TYR A 295 12.73 -7.86 -0.92
CA TYR A 295 12.85 -6.51 -1.47
C TYR A 295 11.80 -5.58 -0.87
N VAL A 296 10.51 -5.97 -0.89
CA VAL A 296 9.43 -5.10 -0.40
C VAL A 296 9.60 -4.78 1.09
N ARG A 297 10.09 -5.72 1.91
CA ARG A 297 10.42 -5.43 3.32
C ARG A 297 11.57 -4.42 3.46
N GLY A 298 12.60 -4.50 2.61
CA GLY A 298 13.68 -3.52 2.55
C GLY A 298 13.18 -2.13 2.14
N LEU A 299 12.35 -2.07 1.09
CA LEU A 299 11.68 -0.86 0.63
C LEU A 299 10.86 -0.21 1.75
N MET A 300 10.12 -1.01 2.52
CA MET A 300 9.35 -0.53 3.67
C MET A 300 10.23 0.02 4.80
N ASP A 301 11.34 -0.65 5.12
CA ASP A 301 12.31 -0.14 6.09
C ASP A 301 12.93 1.20 5.63
N ALA A 302 13.27 1.31 4.35
CA ALA A 302 13.82 2.52 3.74
C ALA A 302 12.80 3.68 3.79
N THR A 303 11.56 3.44 3.35
CA THR A 303 10.48 4.44 3.39
C THR A 303 10.23 4.94 4.81
N ASN A 304 10.02 4.02 5.77
CA ASN A 304 9.73 4.36 7.16
C ASN A 304 10.90 5.04 7.88
N SER A 305 12.13 4.90 7.37
CA SER A 305 13.30 5.63 7.88
C SER A 305 13.32 7.11 7.51
N ILE A 306 12.60 7.49 6.44
CA ILE A 306 12.41 8.88 6.02
C ILE A 306 11.17 9.44 6.73
N GLN A 307 10.03 8.81 6.49
CA GLN A 307 8.76 9.14 7.10
C GLN A 307 7.86 7.92 7.07
N THR A 308 7.20 7.64 8.20
CA THR A 308 6.16 6.62 8.23
C THR A 308 4.93 7.11 7.48
N VAL A 309 4.56 6.35 6.44
CA VAL A 309 3.38 6.55 5.61
C VAL A 309 2.59 5.24 5.53
N THR A 310 1.31 5.31 5.15
CA THR A 310 0.51 4.09 4.97
C THR A 310 0.93 3.39 3.70
N ASN A 311 1.08 2.07 3.75
CA ASN A 311 1.48 1.27 2.60
C ASN A 311 0.47 0.15 2.39
N PHE A 312 -0.15 0.14 1.22
CA PHE A 312 -1.04 -0.93 0.80
C PHE A 312 -0.76 -1.29 -0.67
N GLY A 313 -0.97 -2.54 -1.03
CA GLY A 313 -0.59 -3.08 -2.33
C GLY A 313 -1.79 -3.64 -3.08
N GLU A 314 -1.69 -3.63 -4.40
CA GLU A 314 -2.60 -4.37 -5.23
C GLU A 314 -2.18 -5.82 -5.38
N PHE A 315 -3.06 -6.70 -4.93
CA PHE A 315 -2.90 -8.13 -5.03
C PHE A 315 -4.20 -8.68 -5.62
N PHE A 316 -4.34 -8.60 -6.95
CA PHE A 316 -5.58 -8.89 -7.71
C PHE A 316 -5.95 -10.39 -7.67
N ILE A 317 -6.31 -10.90 -6.50
CA ILE A 317 -6.83 -12.27 -6.29
C ILE A 317 -7.84 -12.30 -5.14
N GLY A 318 -8.59 -13.39 -5.05
CA GLY A 318 -9.39 -13.76 -3.88
C GLY A 318 -9.62 -15.28 -3.88
N ARG A 319 -10.36 -15.79 -2.91
CA ARG A 319 -10.76 -17.20 -2.86
C ARG A 319 -11.56 -17.56 -4.12
N PRO A 320 -11.41 -18.79 -4.65
CA PRO A 320 -10.58 -19.88 -4.13
C PRO A 320 -9.18 -19.95 -4.78
N SER A 321 -8.54 -18.82 -5.11
CA SER A 321 -7.21 -18.82 -5.73
C SER A 321 -6.21 -19.66 -4.94
N ASP A 322 -5.42 -20.46 -5.66
CA ASP A 322 -4.28 -21.22 -5.14
C ASP A 322 -3.17 -20.34 -4.55
N LYS A 323 -3.19 -19.04 -4.86
CA LYS A 323 -2.26 -18.02 -4.35
C LYS A 323 -2.76 -17.29 -3.11
N TYR A 324 -3.94 -17.62 -2.60
CA TYR A 324 -4.54 -16.91 -1.47
C TYR A 324 -3.66 -16.91 -0.20
N SER A 325 -2.85 -17.96 0.00
CA SER A 325 -1.87 -18.00 1.10
C SER A 325 -0.82 -16.89 1.02
N GLU A 326 -0.45 -16.46 -0.18
CA GLU A 326 0.47 -15.34 -0.37
C GLU A 326 -0.22 -14.01 -0.03
N TYR A 327 -1.47 -13.84 -0.48
CA TYR A 327 -2.27 -12.66 -0.16
C TYR A 327 -2.40 -12.42 1.35
N ILE A 328 -2.69 -13.46 2.15
CA ILE A 328 -2.84 -13.32 3.62
C ILE A 328 -1.51 -13.16 4.36
N SER A 329 -0.42 -13.72 3.83
CA SER A 329 0.89 -13.72 4.52
C SER A 329 1.79 -12.57 4.12
N PHE A 330 1.52 -11.89 2.99
CA PHE A 330 2.33 -10.78 2.51
C PHE A 330 2.42 -9.64 3.54
N PRO A 331 1.30 -9.15 4.13
CA PRO A 331 1.36 -8.02 5.07
C PRO A 331 2.21 -8.27 6.31
N THR A 332 2.20 -9.49 6.85
CA THR A 332 3.02 -9.83 8.04
C THR A 332 4.49 -10.02 7.72
N ARG A 333 4.84 -10.31 6.45
CA ARG A 333 6.22 -10.43 5.98
C ARG A 333 6.84 -9.11 5.59
N THR A 334 6.06 -8.16 5.07
CA THR A 334 6.59 -6.94 4.43
C THR A 334 6.17 -5.64 5.11
N GLY A 335 5.02 -5.61 5.79
CA GLY A 335 4.42 -4.38 6.31
C GLY A 335 3.54 -3.63 5.29
N VAL A 336 3.37 -4.16 4.08
CA VAL A 336 2.44 -3.63 3.05
C VAL A 336 1.11 -4.37 3.16
N ASN A 337 0.02 -3.67 3.48
CA ASN A 337 -1.32 -4.26 3.54
C ASN A 337 -1.93 -4.43 2.13
N ASN A 338 -3.19 -4.87 2.01
CA ASN A 338 -3.80 -5.17 0.71
C ASN A 338 -5.00 -4.26 0.41
N LEU A 339 -5.19 -3.97 -0.89
CA LEU A 339 -6.53 -3.73 -1.45
C LEU A 339 -7.39 -4.98 -1.24
N ASP A 340 -8.58 -4.80 -0.67
CA ASP A 340 -9.41 -5.90 -0.19
C ASP A 340 -10.30 -6.49 -1.29
N PHE A 341 -9.71 -7.33 -2.13
CA PHE A 341 -10.43 -7.99 -3.21
C PHE A 341 -11.49 -8.98 -2.72
N GLU A 342 -11.42 -9.51 -1.49
CA GLU A 342 -12.50 -10.31 -0.92
C GLU A 342 -13.75 -9.46 -0.68
N PHE A 343 -13.56 -8.26 -0.12
CA PHE A 343 -14.65 -7.30 0.06
C PHE A 343 -15.27 -6.93 -1.29
N TYR A 344 -14.45 -6.56 -2.29
CA TYR A 344 -14.92 -6.22 -3.63
C TYR A 344 -15.71 -7.37 -4.29
N ASN A 345 -15.17 -8.60 -4.28
CA ASN A 345 -15.81 -9.76 -4.90
C ASN A 345 -17.15 -10.08 -4.23
N ALA A 346 -17.20 -10.03 -2.89
CA ALA A 346 -18.42 -10.25 -2.13
C ALA A 346 -19.44 -9.12 -2.39
N ALA A 347 -19.02 -7.85 -2.36
CA ALA A 347 -19.91 -6.71 -2.61
C ALA A 347 -20.50 -6.75 -4.02
N THR A 348 -19.67 -7.05 -5.04
CA THR A 348 -20.10 -7.19 -6.43
C THR A 348 -21.09 -8.33 -6.61
N SER A 349 -20.86 -9.48 -5.99
CA SER A 349 -21.77 -10.63 -6.12
C SER A 349 -23.05 -10.49 -5.28
N THR A 350 -22.98 -9.82 -4.13
CA THR A 350 -24.11 -9.66 -3.20
C THR A 350 -24.97 -8.44 -3.53
N PHE A 351 -24.38 -7.26 -3.70
CA PHE A 351 -25.14 -6.03 -3.98
C PHE A 351 -25.14 -5.66 -5.46
N GLY A 352 -24.12 -6.08 -6.20
CA GLY A 352 -24.01 -5.81 -7.63
C GLY A 352 -25.02 -6.62 -8.44
N ASN A 353 -24.76 -7.91 -8.62
CA ASN A 353 -25.52 -8.80 -9.50
C ASN A 353 -26.44 -9.80 -8.79
N PHE A 354 -26.45 -9.80 -7.45
CA PHE A 354 -27.25 -10.67 -6.58
C PHE A 354 -27.03 -12.18 -6.80
N SER A 355 -25.84 -12.58 -7.27
CA SER A 355 -25.48 -14.00 -7.46
C SER A 355 -25.16 -14.75 -6.16
N THR A 356 -24.83 -14.04 -5.09
CA THR A 356 -24.61 -14.60 -3.74
C THR A 356 -25.57 -13.98 -2.74
N THR A 357 -25.60 -14.46 -1.49
CA THR A 357 -26.54 -14.01 -0.44
C THR A 357 -25.92 -12.96 0.49
N MET A 358 -26.75 -12.17 1.18
CA MET A 358 -26.27 -11.33 2.29
C MET A 358 -25.59 -12.14 3.40
N SER A 359 -26.01 -13.39 3.61
CA SER A 359 -25.33 -14.35 4.49
C SER A 359 -23.93 -14.72 4.01
N ASP A 360 -23.68 -14.80 2.71
CA ASP A 360 -22.33 -15.04 2.18
C ASP A 360 -21.42 -13.82 2.35
N PHE A 361 -21.97 -12.61 2.20
CA PHE A 361 -21.25 -11.38 2.55
C PHE A 361 -20.91 -11.33 4.06
N GLY A 362 -21.86 -11.68 4.93
CA GLY A 362 -21.60 -11.81 6.37
C GLY A 362 -20.51 -12.83 6.70
N LYS A 363 -20.49 -13.98 6.02
CA LYS A 363 -19.39 -14.96 6.16
C LYS A 363 -18.05 -14.40 5.69
N MET A 364 -18.03 -13.57 4.64
CA MET A 364 -16.81 -12.88 4.18
C MET A 364 -16.23 -11.99 5.26
N LEU A 365 -17.05 -11.18 5.91
CA LEU A 365 -16.61 -10.35 7.04
C LEU A 365 -16.00 -11.20 8.16
N LEU A 366 -16.57 -12.37 8.46
CA LEU A 366 -16.10 -13.25 9.53
C LEU A 366 -14.83 -14.05 9.20
N TYR A 367 -14.69 -14.58 7.97
CA TYR A 367 -13.47 -15.32 7.65
C TYR A 367 -12.29 -14.39 7.39
N THR A 368 -12.52 -13.19 6.81
CA THR A 368 -11.43 -12.22 6.58
C THR A 368 -10.88 -11.66 7.89
N SER A 369 -11.68 -11.52 8.94
CA SER A 369 -11.19 -11.13 10.28
C SER A 369 -10.32 -12.20 10.95
N THR A 370 -10.43 -13.45 10.51
CA THR A 370 -9.54 -14.54 10.95
C THR A 370 -8.27 -14.61 10.09
N ASP A 371 -8.40 -14.38 8.78
CA ASP A 371 -7.31 -14.51 7.82
C ASP A 371 -6.35 -13.30 7.86
N TYR A 372 -6.85 -12.09 8.13
CA TYR A 372 -6.08 -10.85 8.04
C TYR A 372 -5.49 -10.48 9.40
N ALA A 373 -4.16 -10.38 9.49
CA ALA A 373 -3.49 -9.95 10.71
C ALA A 373 -3.76 -8.48 11.08
N TYR A 374 -4.03 -7.64 10.08
CA TYR A 374 -4.24 -6.20 10.21
C TYR A 374 -5.49 -5.77 9.42
N GLU A 375 -6.64 -6.36 9.74
CA GLU A 375 -7.89 -6.15 8.98
C GLU A 375 -8.35 -4.68 8.90
N ASN A 376 -8.05 -3.86 9.91
CA ASN A 376 -8.42 -2.44 9.93
C ASN A 376 -7.60 -1.59 8.96
N GLN A 377 -6.49 -2.13 8.44
CA GLN A 377 -5.58 -1.47 7.51
C GLN A 377 -5.76 -1.96 6.06
N THR A 378 -6.67 -2.91 5.78
CA THR A 378 -7.01 -3.25 4.38
C THR A 378 -7.79 -2.11 3.74
N VAL A 379 -7.64 -1.91 2.44
CA VAL A 379 -8.35 -0.85 1.71
C VAL A 379 -9.53 -1.46 0.96
N THR A 380 -10.75 -1.24 1.45
CA THR A 380 -12.00 -1.80 0.90
C THR A 380 -12.56 -0.94 -0.22
N PHE A 381 -13.24 -1.53 -1.20
CA PHE A 381 -13.80 -0.79 -2.33
C PHE A 381 -14.97 -1.54 -2.99
N LEU A 382 -15.82 -0.81 -3.72
CA LEU A 382 -16.87 -1.39 -4.57
C LEU A 382 -16.43 -1.55 -6.02
N ASP A 383 -15.54 -0.67 -6.47
CA ASP A 383 -14.89 -0.67 -7.78
C ASP A 383 -13.57 0.14 -7.70
N ASN A 384 -12.76 0.05 -8.74
CA ASN A 384 -11.51 0.78 -8.92
C ASN A 384 -11.17 0.89 -10.42
N HIS A 385 -9.92 1.25 -10.75
CA HIS A 385 -9.46 1.45 -12.13
C HIS A 385 -9.26 0.17 -12.97
N ASP A 386 -9.30 -1.01 -12.34
CA ASP A 386 -9.00 -2.31 -12.96
C ASP A 386 -10.16 -3.30 -12.93
N VAL A 387 -11.32 -2.85 -12.46
CA VAL A 387 -12.56 -3.64 -12.46
C VAL A 387 -13.69 -2.86 -13.10
N SER A 388 -14.77 -3.56 -13.45
CA SER A 388 -15.96 -2.90 -13.97
C SER A 388 -16.59 -2.02 -12.90
N ARG A 389 -16.97 -0.80 -13.26
CA ARG A 389 -17.63 0.12 -12.31
C ARG A 389 -18.86 -0.50 -11.69
N PHE A 390 -19.04 -0.30 -10.39
CA PHE A 390 -20.17 -0.80 -9.65
C PHE A 390 -21.49 -0.23 -10.19
N GLY A 391 -21.48 1.03 -10.65
CA GLY A 391 -22.64 1.67 -11.32
C GLY A 391 -23.03 1.06 -12.66
N TYR A 392 -22.13 0.33 -13.33
CA TYR A 392 -22.48 -0.49 -14.50
C TYR A 392 -23.21 -1.76 -14.09
N ILE A 393 -22.72 -2.42 -13.03
CA ILE A 393 -23.23 -3.71 -12.54
C ILE A 393 -24.59 -3.52 -11.84
N GLN A 394 -24.73 -2.47 -11.04
CA GLN A 394 -25.93 -2.15 -10.27
C GLN A 394 -26.42 -0.73 -10.57
N GLN A 395 -27.45 -0.64 -11.40
CA GLN A 395 -28.05 0.64 -11.81
C GLN A 395 -29.20 1.07 -10.90
N ASN A 396 -29.74 0.16 -10.08
CA ASN A 396 -30.75 0.53 -9.10
C ASN A 396 -30.08 1.20 -7.91
N GLN A 397 -30.43 2.47 -7.68
CA GLN A 397 -29.81 3.28 -6.64
C GLN A 397 -30.02 2.74 -5.23
N LYS A 398 -31.10 1.99 -4.96
CA LYS A 398 -31.37 1.43 -3.63
C LYS A 398 -30.30 0.41 -3.16
N PRO A 399 -30.09 -0.74 -3.85
CA PRO A 399 -28.98 -1.63 -3.53
C PRO A 399 -27.61 -0.96 -3.69
N TYR A 400 -27.50 0.05 -4.55
CA TYR A 400 -26.26 0.83 -4.69
C TYR A 400 -25.91 1.59 -3.41
N HIS A 401 -26.88 2.32 -2.86
CA HIS A 401 -26.70 3.05 -1.61
C HIS A 401 -26.49 2.10 -0.43
N ALA A 402 -27.16 0.94 -0.42
CA ALA A 402 -26.91 -0.10 0.56
C ALA A 402 -25.46 -0.60 0.52
N ALA A 403 -24.92 -0.88 -0.67
CA ALA A 403 -23.52 -1.27 -0.83
C ALA A 403 -22.55 -0.19 -0.31
N LEU A 404 -22.82 1.09 -0.63
CA LEU A 404 -22.01 2.22 -0.22
C LEU A 404 -22.04 2.45 1.29
N ALA A 405 -23.21 2.35 1.91
CA ALA A 405 -23.34 2.46 3.37
C ALA A 405 -22.61 1.30 4.08
N VAL A 406 -22.74 0.07 3.57
CA VAL A 406 -22.02 -1.10 4.09
C VAL A 406 -20.51 -0.96 3.92
N LEU A 407 -20.01 -0.43 2.79
CA LEU A 407 -18.60 -0.09 2.61
C LEU A 407 -18.11 0.86 3.71
N LEU A 408 -18.80 1.98 3.90
CA LEU A 408 -18.39 3.06 4.81
C LEU A 408 -18.46 2.66 6.29
N THR A 409 -19.22 1.62 6.64
CA THR A 409 -19.42 1.15 8.02
C THR A 409 -18.75 -0.19 8.34
N SER A 410 -18.16 -0.87 7.35
CA SER A 410 -17.39 -2.10 7.54
C SER A 410 -15.95 -1.83 8.01
N ARG A 411 -15.25 -2.89 8.46
CA ARG A 411 -13.83 -2.82 8.82
C ARG A 411 -12.94 -2.48 7.60
N GLY A 412 -11.74 -1.97 7.87
CA GLY A 412 -10.81 -1.49 6.85
C GLY A 412 -11.02 -0.02 6.51
N ILE A 413 -10.22 0.49 5.57
CA ILE A 413 -10.22 1.86 5.08
C ILE A 413 -11.03 1.91 3.78
N PRO A 414 -12.21 2.57 3.74
CA PRO A 414 -13.03 2.62 2.53
C PRO A 414 -12.38 3.51 1.48
N ASN A 415 -12.25 2.97 0.27
CA ASN A 415 -11.85 3.65 -0.95
C ASN A 415 -13.04 3.83 -1.89
N ILE A 416 -13.27 5.08 -2.29
CA ILE A 416 -14.30 5.49 -3.23
C ILE A 416 -13.62 5.85 -4.55
N TYR A 417 -13.93 5.12 -5.62
CA TYR A 417 -13.42 5.45 -6.94
C TYR A 417 -14.14 6.65 -7.54
N TYR A 418 -13.40 7.59 -8.13
CA TYR A 418 -13.92 8.90 -8.52
C TYR A 418 -15.20 8.80 -9.37
N GLY A 419 -16.22 9.59 -9.05
CA GLY A 419 -17.50 9.63 -9.76
C GLY A 419 -18.52 8.56 -9.36
N THR A 420 -18.20 7.69 -8.40
CA THR A 420 -19.17 6.80 -7.73
C THR A 420 -20.36 7.61 -7.19
N GLU A 421 -20.08 8.69 -6.49
CA GLU A 421 -21.07 9.62 -5.94
C GLU A 421 -21.89 10.36 -7.01
N GLN A 422 -21.40 10.41 -8.24
CA GLN A 422 -22.08 10.98 -9.41
C GLN A 422 -22.78 9.91 -10.27
N TYR A 423 -22.75 8.64 -9.83
CA TYR A 423 -23.30 7.49 -10.56
C TYR A 423 -22.75 7.33 -11.98
N ILE A 424 -21.45 7.64 -12.19
CA ILE A 424 -20.81 7.46 -13.50
C ILE A 424 -20.99 6.00 -13.95
N ASN A 425 -21.64 5.83 -15.09
CA ASN A 425 -21.85 4.54 -15.73
C ASN A 425 -21.21 4.54 -17.11
N PRO A 426 -20.19 3.69 -17.34
CA PRO A 426 -19.46 3.64 -18.61
C PRO A 426 -20.25 3.01 -19.77
N GLY A 427 -21.44 2.46 -19.52
CA GLY A 427 -22.26 1.79 -20.53
C GLY A 427 -21.74 0.41 -20.98
N THR A 428 -20.53 0.03 -20.59
CA THR A 428 -19.93 -1.30 -20.83
C THR A 428 -19.09 -1.75 -19.64
N SER A 429 -18.94 -3.07 -19.48
CA SER A 429 -17.95 -3.65 -18.55
C SER A 429 -16.53 -3.54 -19.11
N GLY A 430 -15.55 -3.68 -18.22
CA GLY A 430 -14.12 -3.72 -18.55
C GLY A 430 -13.31 -2.74 -17.72
N ASN A 431 -12.00 -3.00 -17.66
CA ASN A 431 -11.05 -2.26 -16.84
C ASN A 431 -10.90 -0.82 -17.36
N ASP A 432 -10.60 -0.67 -18.66
CA ASP A 432 -10.44 0.64 -19.29
C ASP A 432 -11.75 1.42 -19.41
N ALA A 433 -12.88 0.71 -19.53
CA ALA A 433 -14.19 1.31 -19.68
C ALA A 433 -14.55 2.18 -18.47
N GLY A 434 -14.08 1.82 -17.26
CA GLY A 434 -14.33 2.59 -16.05
C GLY A 434 -13.56 3.89 -15.96
N ARG A 435 -12.61 4.19 -16.86
CA ARG A 435 -11.72 5.35 -16.75
C ARG A 435 -12.31 6.58 -17.46
N ILE A 436 -13.59 6.86 -17.23
CA ILE A 436 -14.36 7.92 -17.89
C ILE A 436 -13.91 9.31 -17.43
N PHE A 437 -13.76 10.26 -18.35
CA PHE A 437 -13.40 11.64 -17.99
C PHE A 437 -14.53 12.31 -17.20
N MET A 438 -14.30 12.54 -15.91
CA MET A 438 -15.32 13.02 -14.95
C MET A 438 -15.81 14.42 -15.26
N GLN A 439 -14.93 15.31 -15.75
CA GLN A 439 -15.29 16.68 -16.13
C GLN A 439 -16.35 16.75 -17.24
N THR A 440 -16.34 15.80 -18.19
CA THR A 440 -17.32 15.77 -19.28
C THR A 440 -18.52 14.89 -18.96
N SER A 441 -18.43 14.06 -17.92
CA SER A 441 -19.42 13.03 -17.60
C SER A 441 -20.19 13.29 -16.30
N SER A 442 -19.89 14.36 -15.57
CA SER A 442 -20.56 14.73 -14.34
C SER A 442 -20.55 16.24 -14.10
N ASP A 443 -21.47 16.71 -13.25
CA ASP A 443 -21.56 18.12 -12.85
C ASP A 443 -20.92 18.41 -11.48
N PHE A 444 -20.29 17.41 -10.85
CA PHE A 444 -19.85 17.46 -9.45
C PHE A 444 -20.99 17.87 -8.50
N ASP A 445 -22.17 17.26 -8.66
CA ASP A 445 -23.37 17.61 -7.87
C ASP A 445 -23.24 17.15 -6.41
N GLU A 446 -23.18 18.12 -5.49
CA GLU A 446 -23.14 17.89 -4.04
C GLU A 446 -24.52 17.43 -3.47
N ASN A 447 -25.57 17.35 -4.30
CA ASN A 447 -26.92 17.00 -3.86
C ASN A 447 -27.31 15.54 -4.06
N THR A 448 -26.49 14.73 -4.73
CA THR A 448 -26.80 13.33 -4.94
C THR A 448 -26.93 12.60 -3.59
N THR A 449 -27.79 11.59 -3.53
CA THR A 449 -27.92 10.76 -2.32
C THR A 449 -26.60 10.11 -1.94
N ALA A 450 -25.84 9.58 -2.91
CA ALA A 450 -24.54 8.97 -2.66
C ALA A 450 -23.54 9.96 -2.05
N TYR A 451 -23.44 11.19 -2.57
CA TYR A 451 -22.56 12.24 -2.01
C TYR A 451 -22.89 12.52 -0.54
N LYS A 452 -24.18 12.64 -0.20
CA LYS A 452 -24.65 12.87 1.17
C LYS A 452 -24.41 11.68 2.10
N VAL A 453 -24.62 10.45 1.61
CA VAL A 453 -24.31 9.21 2.36
C VAL A 453 -22.82 9.17 2.70
N ILE A 454 -21.94 9.48 1.74
CA ILE A 454 -20.49 9.54 1.98
C ILE A 454 -20.16 10.59 3.03
N GLY A 455 -20.72 11.80 2.90
CA GLY A 455 -20.52 12.89 3.87
C GLY A 455 -20.89 12.50 5.30
N THR A 456 -22.11 11.97 5.49
CA THR A 456 -22.59 11.58 6.82
C THR A 456 -21.76 10.44 7.41
N LEU A 457 -21.47 9.39 6.65
CA LEU A 457 -20.81 8.20 7.17
C LEU A 457 -19.29 8.35 7.30
N SER A 458 -18.66 9.23 6.52
CA SER A 458 -17.29 9.65 6.79
C SER A 458 -17.20 10.38 8.14
N GLY A 459 -18.14 11.28 8.42
CA GLY A 459 -18.25 11.94 9.71
C GLY A 459 -18.38 10.94 10.87
N LEU A 460 -19.27 9.94 10.73
CA LEU A 460 -19.41 8.87 11.73
C LEU A 460 -18.09 8.12 11.95
N ARG A 461 -17.39 7.73 10.89
CA ARG A 461 -16.12 7.00 10.96
C ARG A 461 -15.02 7.78 11.68
N GLN A 462 -14.97 9.10 11.52
CA GLN A 462 -14.02 9.96 12.21
C GLN A 462 -14.29 10.01 13.73
N THR A 463 -15.56 10.02 14.12
CA THR A 463 -15.97 10.24 15.51
C THR A 463 -16.20 8.97 16.33
N ASN A 464 -16.58 7.85 15.70
CA ASN A 464 -16.92 6.61 16.38
C ASN A 464 -15.86 5.51 16.08
N HIS A 465 -15.12 5.12 17.12
CA HIS A 465 -14.02 4.18 17.04
C HIS A 465 -14.47 2.76 16.69
N ALA A 466 -15.74 2.40 16.94
CA ALA A 466 -16.26 1.09 16.53
C ALA A 466 -16.21 0.91 15.01
N VAL A 467 -16.50 1.97 14.24
CA VAL A 467 -16.41 1.92 12.76
C VAL A 467 -14.97 1.74 12.29
N ALA A 468 -14.04 2.48 12.89
CA ALA A 468 -12.62 2.45 12.49
C ALA A 468 -11.91 1.17 12.94
N TYR A 469 -12.09 0.76 14.21
CA TYR A 469 -11.24 -0.25 14.86
C TYR A 469 -12.01 -1.48 15.35
N GLY A 470 -13.33 -1.42 15.38
CA GLY A 470 -14.15 -2.39 16.08
C GLY A 470 -14.26 -3.74 15.38
N THR A 471 -14.40 -4.80 16.17
CA THR A 471 -14.70 -6.14 15.68
C THR A 471 -16.07 -6.20 15.03
N THR A 472 -16.28 -7.13 14.10
CA THR A 472 -17.57 -7.33 13.42
C THR A 472 -18.31 -8.56 13.96
N THR A 473 -19.57 -8.40 14.35
CA THR A 473 -20.48 -9.49 14.72
C THR A 473 -21.70 -9.49 13.81
N ILE A 474 -22.07 -10.64 13.25
CA ILE A 474 -23.32 -10.78 12.48
C ILE A 474 -24.47 -11.06 13.44
N LEU A 475 -25.41 -10.12 13.55
CA LEU A 475 -26.59 -10.23 14.43
C LEU A 475 -27.74 -10.97 13.75
N TYR A 476 -27.90 -10.75 12.45
CA TYR A 476 -28.86 -11.43 11.60
C TYR A 476 -28.35 -11.44 10.15
N SER A 477 -28.55 -12.53 9.42
CA SER A 477 -28.36 -12.54 7.98
C SER A 477 -29.25 -13.59 7.33
N ASP A 478 -29.78 -13.28 6.15
CA ASP A 478 -30.45 -14.24 5.28
C ASP A 478 -30.02 -14.02 3.82
N ASP A 479 -30.89 -14.30 2.86
CA ASP A 479 -30.62 -14.05 1.45
C ASP A 479 -30.50 -12.56 1.13
N ASN A 480 -31.23 -11.69 1.83
CA ASN A 480 -31.50 -10.31 1.41
C ASN A 480 -31.28 -9.24 2.48
N VAL A 481 -31.22 -9.63 3.74
CA VAL A 481 -30.97 -8.74 4.86
C VAL A 481 -29.67 -9.14 5.55
N LEU A 482 -28.90 -8.13 5.92
CA LEU A 482 -27.75 -8.24 6.82
C LEU A 482 -27.93 -7.24 7.95
N VAL A 483 -27.81 -7.70 9.19
CA VAL A 483 -27.67 -6.86 10.37
C VAL A 483 -26.36 -7.23 11.04
N PHE A 484 -25.42 -6.30 11.12
CA PHE A 484 -24.14 -6.50 11.77
C PHE A 484 -23.85 -5.39 12.77
N GLU A 485 -23.02 -5.72 13.75
CA GLU A 485 -22.56 -4.81 14.79
C GLU A 485 -21.05 -4.65 14.69
N ARG A 486 -20.61 -3.40 14.76
CA ARG A 486 -19.22 -3.02 15.00
C ARG A 486 -19.10 -2.65 16.47
N GLN A 487 -18.07 -3.18 17.14
CA GLN A 487 -17.82 -2.89 18.55
C GLN A 487 -16.35 -2.58 18.80
N PHE A 488 -16.08 -1.43 19.41
CA PHE A 488 -14.77 -1.12 20.00
C PHE A 488 -14.98 -0.77 21.47
N PHE A 489 -14.72 -1.73 22.35
CA PHE A 489 -15.00 -1.63 23.78
C PHE A 489 -16.47 -1.26 24.07
N ASP A 490 -16.72 -0.07 24.60
CA ASP A 490 -18.03 0.48 24.98
C ASP A 490 -18.70 1.31 23.87
N GLU A 491 -18.07 1.41 22.70
CA GLU A 491 -18.64 2.02 21.50
C GLU A 491 -19.22 0.95 20.56
N TYR A 492 -20.43 1.21 20.08
CA TYR A 492 -21.19 0.29 19.23
C TYR A 492 -21.77 1.02 18.02
N VAL A 493 -21.76 0.36 16.86
CA VAL A 493 -22.54 0.75 15.68
C VAL A 493 -23.24 -0.48 15.13
N VAL A 494 -24.56 -0.43 15.06
CA VAL A 494 -25.38 -1.46 14.42
C VAL A 494 -25.83 -0.95 13.06
N VAL A 495 -25.65 -1.79 12.04
CA VAL A 495 -26.02 -1.50 10.66
C VAL A 495 -26.99 -2.58 10.19
N ALA A 496 -28.18 -2.19 9.77
CA ALA A 496 -29.15 -3.07 9.13
C ALA A 496 -29.32 -2.66 7.67
N ALA A 497 -29.19 -3.59 6.74
CA ALA A 497 -29.29 -3.31 5.30
C ALA A 497 -30.17 -4.35 4.61
N ASN A 498 -31.18 -3.88 3.89
CA ASN A 498 -31.97 -4.68 2.97
C ASN A 498 -31.56 -4.39 1.53
N ARG A 499 -30.93 -5.37 0.87
CA ARG A 499 -30.47 -5.19 -0.52
C ARG A 499 -31.61 -5.17 -1.54
N GLN A 500 -32.78 -5.72 -1.22
CA GLN A 500 -33.88 -5.81 -2.19
C GLN A 500 -34.53 -4.44 -2.37
N PRO A 501 -34.65 -3.90 -3.59
CA PRO A 501 -35.09 -2.51 -3.80
C PRO A 501 -36.58 -2.27 -3.51
N ASP A 502 -37.41 -3.30 -3.57
CA ASP A 502 -38.87 -3.20 -3.60
C ASP A 502 -39.58 -4.22 -2.69
N HIS A 503 -38.83 -4.99 -1.90
CA HIS A 503 -39.39 -5.96 -0.95
C HIS A 503 -39.04 -5.59 0.48
N SER A 504 -40.04 -5.57 1.36
CA SER A 504 -39.85 -5.33 2.80
C SER A 504 -39.64 -6.64 3.56
N TYR A 505 -38.81 -6.61 4.60
CA TYR A 505 -38.59 -7.73 5.50
C TYR A 505 -38.83 -7.32 6.95
N THR A 506 -39.47 -8.20 7.72
CA THR A 506 -39.61 -8.02 9.17
C THR A 506 -38.75 -9.04 9.89
N ILE A 507 -37.78 -8.54 10.64
CA ILE A 507 -36.84 -9.32 11.44
C ILE A 507 -37.27 -9.16 12.90
N SER A 508 -37.29 -10.23 13.66
CA SER A 508 -37.71 -10.20 15.08
C SER A 508 -36.60 -10.70 15.98
N ASN A 509 -36.56 -10.18 17.20
CA ASN A 509 -35.65 -10.59 18.26
C ASN A 509 -34.16 -10.49 17.89
N ILE A 510 -33.73 -9.36 17.30
CA ILE A 510 -32.32 -9.11 17.02
C ILE A 510 -31.63 -8.81 18.34
N LYS A 511 -30.69 -9.67 18.74
CA LYS A 511 -29.84 -9.41 19.92
C LYS A 511 -28.72 -8.46 19.53
N THR A 512 -28.48 -7.46 20.36
CA THR A 512 -27.45 -6.43 20.14
C THR A 512 -26.73 -6.15 21.46
N SER A 513 -25.55 -5.56 21.38
CA SER A 513 -24.84 -5.03 22.53
C SER A 513 -25.22 -3.57 22.85
N LEU A 514 -25.98 -2.89 21.97
CA LEU A 514 -26.52 -1.56 22.25
C LEU A 514 -27.28 -1.56 23.61
N PRO A 515 -27.03 -0.60 24.50
CA PRO A 515 -27.78 -0.47 25.74
C PRO A 515 -29.28 -0.23 25.50
N THR A 516 -30.11 -0.54 26.50
CA THR A 516 -31.55 -0.21 26.43
C THR A 516 -31.76 1.29 26.21
N GLY A 517 -32.61 1.66 25.25
CA GLY A 517 -32.78 3.05 24.85
C GLY A 517 -33.45 3.19 23.49
N LYS A 518 -33.69 4.44 23.09
CA LYS A 518 -34.13 4.79 21.73
C LYS A 518 -32.94 5.35 20.96
N TYR A 519 -32.73 4.88 19.74
CA TYR A 519 -31.66 5.31 18.85
C TYR A 519 -32.28 5.83 17.56
N GLU A 520 -31.87 7.02 17.14
CA GLU A 520 -32.25 7.59 15.84
C GLU A 520 -31.29 7.11 14.76
N ASP A 521 -31.78 6.95 13.53
CA ASP A 521 -30.95 6.64 12.37
C ASP A 521 -29.94 7.78 12.11
N ILE A 522 -28.66 7.44 12.01
CA ILE A 522 -27.57 8.38 11.73
C ILE A 522 -27.73 9.04 10.35
N LEU A 523 -28.36 8.35 9.41
CA LEU A 523 -28.63 8.89 8.08
C LEU A 523 -29.87 9.80 8.04
N ASP A 524 -30.59 10.02 9.16
CA ASP A 524 -31.80 10.84 9.24
C ASP A 524 -32.83 10.47 8.16
N GLY A 525 -32.99 9.16 7.91
CA GLY A 525 -33.92 8.62 6.92
C GLY A 525 -33.49 8.84 5.46
N LEU A 526 -32.25 9.30 5.20
CA LEU A 526 -31.72 9.49 3.84
C LEU A 526 -31.78 8.21 3.01
N LEU A 527 -31.58 7.06 3.66
CA LEU A 527 -31.76 5.72 3.08
C LEU A 527 -32.96 4.98 3.68
N TYR A 528 -34.04 5.73 3.93
CA TYR A 528 -35.33 5.26 4.44
C TYR A 528 -35.34 4.69 5.86
N GLY A 529 -34.21 4.78 6.57
CA GLY A 529 -34.09 4.30 7.95
C GLY A 529 -34.97 5.05 8.95
N ASP A 530 -35.22 4.41 10.09
CA ASP A 530 -36.02 4.92 11.20
C ASP A 530 -35.32 4.67 12.55
N SER A 531 -35.86 5.29 13.58
CA SER A 531 -35.45 5.05 14.95
C SER A 531 -35.81 3.65 15.43
N VAL A 532 -34.96 3.08 16.30
CA VAL A 532 -35.19 1.79 16.94
C VAL A 532 -35.24 1.93 18.46
N THR A 533 -36.00 1.05 19.12
CA THR A 533 -35.97 0.90 20.58
C THR A 533 -35.32 -0.43 20.94
N VAL A 534 -34.29 -0.37 21.78
CA VAL A 534 -33.65 -1.54 22.38
C VAL A 534 -34.23 -1.74 23.77
N ALA A 535 -34.77 -2.93 24.03
CA ALA A 535 -35.36 -3.32 25.30
C ALA A 535 -34.55 -4.42 25.99
N ASP A 536 -34.70 -4.54 27.32
CA ASP A 536 -34.22 -5.72 28.04
C ASP A 536 -35.27 -6.84 27.94
N SER A 537 -34.84 -7.99 27.42
CA SER A 537 -35.65 -9.20 27.33
C SER A 537 -34.91 -10.34 28.04
N ASN A 538 -35.21 -10.51 29.33
CA ASN A 538 -34.61 -11.52 30.21
C ASN A 538 -33.08 -11.38 30.33
N GLY A 539 -32.57 -10.16 30.50
CA GLY A 539 -31.14 -9.90 30.64
C GLY A 539 -30.35 -9.92 29.33
N SER A 540 -31.03 -9.82 28.19
CA SER A 540 -30.43 -9.59 26.87
C SER A 540 -31.02 -8.32 26.27
N HIS A 541 -30.19 -7.46 25.68
CA HIS A 541 -30.65 -6.32 24.91
C HIS A 541 -31.14 -6.78 23.53
N VAL A 542 -32.37 -6.40 23.19
CA VAL A 542 -33.06 -6.89 22.01
C VAL A 542 -33.77 -5.75 21.29
N ILE A 543 -33.66 -5.75 19.96
CA ILE A 543 -34.58 -5.07 19.06
C ILE A 543 -35.71 -6.06 18.76
N ASP A 544 -36.88 -5.83 19.36
CA ASP A 544 -38.00 -6.79 19.33
C ASP A 544 -38.47 -7.09 17.90
N SER A 545 -38.61 -6.04 17.08
CA SER A 545 -38.95 -6.15 15.67
C SER A 545 -38.38 -4.97 14.89
N LEU A 546 -37.76 -5.28 13.75
CA LEU A 546 -37.23 -4.34 12.77
C LEU A 546 -37.94 -4.59 11.44
N ASN A 547 -38.53 -3.56 10.84
CA ASN A 547 -39.22 -3.65 9.56
C ASN A 547 -38.47 -2.84 8.52
N LEU A 548 -37.66 -3.52 7.70
CA LEU A 548 -36.84 -2.90 6.67
C LEU A 548 -37.60 -2.83 5.36
N GLN A 549 -37.86 -1.65 4.84
CA GLN A 549 -38.39 -1.46 3.49
C GLN A 549 -37.35 -1.83 2.43
N GLY A 550 -37.79 -1.93 1.18
CA GLY A 550 -36.91 -2.23 0.07
C GLY A 550 -35.83 -1.15 -0.10
N GLY A 551 -34.56 -1.53 -0.02
CA GLY A 551 -33.40 -0.64 -0.11
C GLY A 551 -33.09 0.13 1.17
N GLU A 552 -33.80 -0.17 2.27
CA GLU A 552 -33.62 0.51 3.55
C GLU A 552 -32.27 0.15 4.17
N VAL A 553 -31.61 1.17 4.70
CA VAL A 553 -30.42 1.04 5.53
C VAL A 553 -30.62 1.87 6.79
N ASP A 554 -30.52 1.22 7.94
CA ASP A 554 -30.51 1.87 9.24
C ASP A 554 -29.15 1.76 9.89
N ILE A 555 -28.68 2.87 10.48
CA ILE A 555 -27.43 2.89 11.22
C ILE A 555 -27.68 3.56 12.56
N TRP A 556 -27.45 2.81 13.65
CA TRP A 556 -27.58 3.30 15.01
C TRP A 556 -26.24 3.20 15.72
N SER A 557 -25.91 4.20 16.52
CA SER A 557 -24.66 4.21 17.28
C SER A 557 -24.88 4.51 18.76
N TYR A 558 -23.96 3.99 19.58
CA TYR A 558 -23.83 4.33 20.99
C TYR A 558 -22.37 4.59 21.29
N ASP A 559 -22.12 5.65 22.05
CA ASP A 559 -20.85 5.96 22.68
C ASP A 559 -21.16 6.37 24.13
N MET A 560 -20.57 5.66 25.09
CA MET A 560 -20.75 5.98 26.52
C MET A 560 -20.14 7.34 26.87
N GLY A 561 -19.17 7.82 26.08
CA GLY A 561 -18.46 9.09 26.26
C GLY A 561 -17.51 9.14 27.46
N ASN A 562 -17.72 8.30 28.49
CA ASN A 562 -16.88 8.13 29.67
C ASN A 562 -17.08 6.71 30.24
N ASP A 563 -16.29 5.71 29.82
CA ASP A 563 -16.33 4.40 30.49
C ASP A 563 -15.87 4.50 31.95
N SER A 564 -16.38 3.57 32.72
CA SER A 564 -16.09 3.25 34.12
C SER A 564 -14.66 2.79 34.42
N ASP A 565 -13.89 2.31 33.43
CA ASP A 565 -12.54 1.75 33.65
C ASP A 565 -11.40 2.79 33.57
N GLY A 566 -11.59 3.87 32.80
CA GLY A 566 -10.61 4.92 32.54
C GLY A 566 -9.34 4.45 31.79
N ALA A 567 -9.32 3.26 31.20
CA ALA A 567 -8.15 2.69 30.55
C ALA A 567 -7.93 3.24 29.13
N PRO A 568 -6.67 3.37 28.68
CA PRO A 568 -6.36 3.64 27.28
C PRO A 568 -6.71 2.43 26.41
N HIS A 569 -7.26 2.65 25.22
CA HIS A 569 -7.61 1.60 24.27
C HIS A 569 -6.84 1.79 22.96
N VAL A 570 -6.03 0.81 22.57
CA VAL A 570 -5.31 0.82 21.29
C VAL A 570 -6.21 0.20 20.23
N GLY A 571 -6.54 0.96 19.19
CA GLY A 571 -7.34 0.52 18.06
C GLY A 571 -6.49 -0.04 16.92
N ASP A 572 -5.41 0.67 16.57
CA ASP A 572 -4.52 0.29 15.47
C ASP A 572 -3.11 0.87 15.66
N VAL A 573 -2.13 0.31 14.93
CA VAL A 573 -0.76 0.84 14.86
C VAL A 573 -0.27 0.85 13.41
N ILE A 574 -0.01 2.05 12.88
CA ILE A 574 0.61 2.23 11.56
C ILE A 574 2.12 2.27 11.70
N ASN A 575 2.77 1.63 10.71
CA ASN A 575 4.05 0.94 10.82
C ASN A 575 3.92 -0.30 11.73
N THR A 576 3.73 -1.49 11.17
CA THR A 576 3.55 -2.73 11.94
C THR A 576 4.86 -3.47 12.22
N MET A 577 5.96 -3.01 11.60
CA MET A 577 7.30 -3.53 11.81
C MET A 577 8.37 -2.49 11.53
N GLY A 578 9.45 -2.47 12.31
CA GLY A 578 10.46 -1.44 12.15
C GLY A 578 11.63 -1.58 13.11
N ARG A 579 12.72 -0.88 12.80
CA ARG A 579 13.93 -0.82 13.62
C ARG A 579 13.93 0.39 14.54
N ALA A 580 14.85 0.40 15.49
CA ALA A 580 15.01 1.47 16.46
C ALA A 580 15.05 2.87 15.80
N GLY A 581 14.36 3.84 16.42
CA GLY A 581 14.28 5.22 15.96
C GLY A 581 13.21 5.50 14.90
N GLN A 582 12.62 4.49 14.27
CA GLN A 582 11.49 4.70 13.37
C GLN A 582 10.24 5.09 14.15
N LYS A 583 9.41 5.96 13.54
CA LYS A 583 8.15 6.39 14.11
C LYS A 583 7.08 5.30 14.00
N VAL A 584 6.16 5.33 14.95
CA VAL A 584 5.01 4.43 15.05
C VAL A 584 3.82 5.26 15.49
N TYR A 585 2.72 5.14 14.75
CA TYR A 585 1.48 5.89 14.99
C TYR A 585 0.48 4.95 15.63
N ILE A 586 0.16 5.18 16.90
CA ILE A 586 -0.72 4.35 17.70
C ILE A 586 -2.05 5.10 17.81
N SER A 587 -3.09 4.62 17.13
CA SER A 587 -4.41 5.22 17.16
C SER A 587 -5.35 4.47 18.10
N GLY A 588 -6.32 5.17 18.68
CA GLY A 588 -7.23 4.59 19.65
C GLY A 588 -8.07 5.62 20.38
N GLN A 589 -8.34 5.35 21.67
CA GLN A 589 -9.14 6.20 22.54
C GLN A 589 -8.44 6.36 23.91
N ARG A 590 -8.56 7.52 24.55
CA ARG A 590 -7.99 7.82 25.88
C ARG A 590 -6.47 7.73 25.94
N LEU A 591 -5.82 8.02 24.82
CA LEU A 591 -4.37 7.94 24.68
C LEU A 591 -3.63 9.19 25.20
N GLY A 592 -4.36 10.26 25.53
CA GLY A 592 -3.80 11.58 25.80
C GLY A 592 -3.17 11.77 27.18
N GLY A 593 -2.83 13.02 27.52
CA GLY A 593 -2.16 13.34 28.78
C GLY A 593 -0.66 13.06 28.72
N ASN A 594 -0.15 12.21 29.63
CA ASN A 594 1.26 11.83 29.69
C ASN A 594 1.41 10.29 29.65
N PRO A 595 1.07 9.65 28.52
CA PRO A 595 1.11 8.19 28.43
C PRO A 595 2.55 7.66 28.48
N THR A 596 2.70 6.41 28.89
CA THR A 596 3.91 5.61 28.66
C THR A 596 3.61 4.54 27.62
N VAL A 597 4.34 4.54 26.51
CA VAL A 597 4.31 3.46 25.52
C VAL A 597 5.44 2.47 25.81
N SER A 598 5.16 1.17 25.74
CA SER A 598 6.17 0.11 25.91
C SER A 598 6.11 -0.94 24.81
N PHE A 599 7.28 -1.37 24.34
CA PHE A 599 7.52 -2.50 23.44
C PHE A 599 8.05 -3.66 24.29
N GLY A 600 7.17 -4.62 24.59
CA GLY A 600 7.45 -5.62 25.61
C GLY A 600 7.72 -4.96 26.97
N ALA A 601 8.94 -5.12 27.48
CA ALA A 601 9.37 -4.52 28.75
C ALA A 601 10.04 -3.14 28.61
N VAL A 602 10.25 -2.65 27.38
CA VAL A 602 11.08 -1.47 27.09
C VAL A 602 10.20 -0.28 26.80
N LYS A 603 10.43 0.85 27.49
CA LYS A 603 9.70 2.09 27.25
C LYS A 603 10.18 2.78 25.97
N ALA A 604 9.24 3.26 25.18
CA ALA A 604 9.50 4.07 23.99
C ALA A 604 9.56 5.57 24.32
N LEU A 605 10.22 6.33 23.45
CA LEU A 605 10.11 7.79 23.44
C LEU A 605 8.75 8.17 22.83
N VAL A 606 7.94 8.91 23.57
CA VAL A 606 6.69 9.50 23.07
C VAL A 606 6.99 10.89 22.52
N LEU A 607 6.74 11.10 21.23
CA LEU A 607 6.98 12.36 20.52
C LEU A 607 5.77 13.30 20.65
N SER A 608 4.57 12.76 20.51
CA SER A 608 3.31 13.48 20.69
C SER A 608 2.23 12.52 21.19
N ALA A 609 1.24 13.06 21.90
CA ALA A 609 0.08 12.31 22.35
C ALA A 609 -1.13 13.25 22.45
N ASN A 610 -2.24 12.81 21.87
CA ASN A 610 -3.57 13.36 22.10
C ASN A 610 -4.52 12.21 22.46
N ASP A 611 -5.81 12.48 22.61
CA ASP A 611 -6.75 11.46 23.09
C ASP A 611 -6.93 10.28 22.12
N THR A 612 -6.70 10.51 20.83
CA THR A 612 -6.94 9.53 19.77
C THR A 612 -5.68 8.97 19.13
N GLU A 613 -4.52 9.58 19.38
CA GLU A 613 -3.26 9.19 18.75
C GLU A 613 -2.04 9.44 19.64
N ILE A 614 -1.09 8.52 19.59
CA ILE A 614 0.29 8.69 20.10
C ILE A 614 1.26 8.46 18.94
N VAL A 615 2.22 9.36 18.78
CA VAL A 615 3.40 9.12 17.96
C VAL A 615 4.56 8.78 18.88
N ALA A 616 5.16 7.61 18.69
CA ALA A 616 6.31 7.15 19.46
C ALA A 616 7.44 6.68 18.53
N GLU A 617 8.62 6.46 19.10
CA GLU A 617 9.75 5.83 18.39
C GLU A 617 9.97 4.41 18.90
N VAL A 618 10.30 3.49 17.99
CA VAL A 618 10.77 2.15 18.34
C VAL A 618 12.02 2.28 19.21
N PRO A 619 12.04 1.74 20.45
CA PRO A 619 13.15 1.99 21.36
C PRO A 619 14.38 1.16 21.00
N GLU A 620 15.58 1.75 21.09
CA GLU A 620 16.87 1.10 20.80
C GLU A 620 17.12 -0.18 21.62
N ALA A 621 16.61 -0.22 22.85
CA ALA A 621 16.75 -1.38 23.73
C ALA A 621 15.69 -2.47 23.52
N ALA A 622 14.73 -2.29 22.60
CA ALA A 622 13.75 -3.32 22.29
C ALA A 622 14.43 -4.58 21.77
N THR A 623 13.95 -5.75 22.21
CA THR A 623 14.46 -7.02 21.68
C THR A 623 13.89 -7.23 20.29
N ALA A 624 14.73 -7.54 19.31
CA ALA A 624 14.28 -7.85 17.96
C ALA A 624 13.34 -9.07 17.92
N GLY A 625 12.36 -9.03 17.02
CA GLY A 625 11.25 -9.97 16.92
C GLY A 625 9.91 -9.39 17.40
N ILE A 626 8.92 -10.26 17.60
CA ILE A 626 7.57 -9.86 17.99
C ILE A 626 7.55 -9.33 19.42
N ASN A 627 7.06 -8.11 19.59
CA ASN A 627 6.85 -7.41 20.84
C ASN A 627 5.39 -7.01 21.01
N ASP A 628 4.98 -6.87 22.27
CA ASP A 628 3.68 -6.33 22.64
C ASP A 628 3.79 -4.82 22.81
N ILE A 629 3.11 -4.04 21.98
CA ILE A 629 2.88 -2.62 22.23
C ILE A 629 1.76 -2.49 23.25
N THR A 630 2.03 -1.72 24.30
CA THR A 630 1.02 -1.34 25.30
C THR A 630 1.16 0.11 25.70
N VAL A 631 0.03 0.77 25.93
CA VAL A 631 -0.06 2.14 26.42
C VAL A 631 -0.47 2.09 27.89
N THR A 632 0.24 2.81 28.75
CA THR A 632 -0.14 3.02 30.14
C THR A 632 -0.45 4.48 30.37
N ASN A 633 -1.66 4.78 30.85
CA ASN A 633 -2.11 6.13 31.15
C ASN A 633 -2.89 6.11 32.48
N LYS A 634 -2.63 7.06 33.37
CA LYS A 634 -3.25 7.13 34.71
C LYS A 634 -3.27 5.78 35.45
N GLU A 635 -2.16 5.05 35.42
CA GLU A 635 -1.97 3.72 36.03
C GLU A 635 -2.80 2.57 35.41
N GLN A 636 -3.61 2.85 34.38
CA GLN A 636 -4.32 1.85 33.60
C GLN A 636 -3.52 1.47 32.36
N LYS A 637 -3.60 0.20 31.96
CA LYS A 637 -2.86 -0.37 30.84
C LYS A 637 -3.83 -0.81 29.74
N SER A 638 -3.49 -0.52 28.50
CA SER A 638 -4.30 -0.88 27.32
C SER A 638 -4.28 -2.37 27.02
N ASN A 639 -5.15 -2.77 26.08
CA ASN A 639 -4.97 -3.96 25.27
C ASN A 639 -3.61 -3.94 24.52
N VAL A 640 -3.24 -5.11 24.00
CA VAL A 640 -1.95 -5.34 23.31
C VAL A 640 -2.13 -5.23 21.81
N PHE A 641 -1.18 -4.59 21.15
CA PHE A 641 -0.96 -4.72 19.70
C PHE A 641 0.38 -5.44 19.44
N LYS A 642 0.42 -6.39 18.49
CA LYS A 642 1.65 -7.13 18.15
C LYS A 642 2.46 -6.34 17.13
N TYR A 643 3.74 -6.09 17.42
CA TYR A 643 4.64 -5.34 16.56
C TYR A 643 5.95 -6.10 16.34
N ASN A 644 6.47 -6.10 15.11
CA ASN A 644 7.72 -6.79 14.80
C ASN A 644 8.92 -5.82 14.81
N VAL A 645 9.74 -5.88 15.86
CA VAL A 645 10.98 -5.08 15.95
C VAL A 645 12.06 -5.71 15.07
N LEU A 646 12.56 -4.99 14.07
CA LEU A 646 13.61 -5.46 13.18
C LEU A 646 14.99 -5.42 13.85
N SER A 647 15.88 -6.36 13.51
CA SER A 647 17.21 -6.46 14.10
C SER A 647 18.21 -5.37 13.65
N GLY A 648 17.82 -4.54 12.68
CA GLY A 648 18.64 -3.47 12.12
C GLY A 648 18.13 -3.06 10.73
N ASP A 649 18.92 -2.25 10.01
CA ASP A 649 18.66 -1.88 8.61
C ASP A 649 18.54 -3.15 7.78
N GLN A 650 17.50 -3.26 6.96
CA GLN A 650 17.27 -4.51 6.21
C GLN A 650 17.98 -4.50 4.86
N ASN A 651 18.56 -5.63 4.47
CA ASN A 651 19.06 -5.88 3.12
C ASN A 651 18.80 -7.33 2.69
N GLN A 652 19.19 -7.71 1.48
CA GLN A 652 18.81 -9.01 0.92
C GLN A 652 19.96 -10.02 0.94
N MET A 653 19.62 -11.24 1.37
CA MET A 653 20.44 -12.44 1.21
C MET A 653 19.71 -13.42 0.31
N ILE A 654 20.40 -13.88 -0.73
CA ILE A 654 19.86 -14.83 -1.68
C ILE A 654 20.44 -16.22 -1.38
N PHE A 655 19.60 -17.10 -0.87
CA PHE A 655 20.02 -18.45 -0.47
C PHE A 655 19.89 -19.45 -1.61
N HIS A 656 20.96 -20.20 -1.86
CA HIS A 656 20.97 -21.30 -2.83
C HIS A 656 21.29 -22.64 -2.17
N VAL A 657 20.53 -23.68 -2.51
CA VAL A 657 20.87 -25.05 -2.09
C VAL A 657 20.52 -26.09 -3.15
N ASN A 658 21.44 -27.01 -3.41
CA ASN A 658 21.17 -28.22 -4.18
C ASN A 658 20.67 -29.31 -3.23
N ALA A 659 19.38 -29.66 -3.32
CA ALA A 659 18.72 -30.60 -2.42
C ALA A 659 17.67 -31.43 -3.17
N GLN A 660 17.76 -32.75 -3.06
CA GLN A 660 16.69 -33.64 -3.52
C GLN A 660 15.55 -33.69 -2.50
N THR A 661 14.29 -33.72 -2.94
CA THR A 661 13.10 -33.81 -2.10
C THR A 661 12.22 -34.99 -2.51
N ASN A 662 11.41 -35.50 -1.57
CA ASN A 662 10.28 -36.36 -1.90
C ASN A 662 9.07 -35.51 -2.32
N TYR A 663 8.10 -36.13 -2.99
CA TYR A 663 6.86 -35.44 -3.32
C TYR A 663 6.16 -34.89 -2.06
N GLY A 664 5.81 -33.60 -2.07
CA GLY A 664 5.20 -32.91 -0.93
C GLY A 664 6.19 -32.36 0.10
N GLU A 665 7.50 -32.52 -0.09
CA GLU A 665 8.54 -31.84 0.69
C GLU A 665 8.99 -30.55 0.01
N ASN A 666 9.15 -29.48 0.80
CA ASN A 666 9.76 -28.22 0.37
C ASN A 666 10.97 -27.87 1.24
N ILE A 667 11.86 -27.02 0.72
CA ILE A 667 13.04 -26.53 1.43
C ILE A 667 12.75 -25.16 2.04
N TYR A 668 13.28 -24.91 3.24
CA TYR A 668 13.18 -23.64 3.95
C TYR A 668 14.52 -23.28 4.60
N VAL A 669 14.67 -22.01 4.97
CA VAL A 669 15.82 -21.50 5.74
C VAL A 669 15.38 -21.20 7.18
N VAL A 670 16.20 -21.57 8.15
CA VAL A 670 16.00 -21.23 9.57
C VAL A 670 17.35 -20.91 10.21
N GLY A 671 17.39 -19.96 11.14
CA GLY A 671 18.65 -19.44 11.67
C GLY A 671 18.54 -18.71 13.00
N SER A 672 19.67 -18.15 13.45
CA SER A 672 19.84 -17.61 14.81
C SER A 672 19.23 -16.23 15.05
N ILE A 673 18.75 -15.56 14.01
CA ILE A 673 18.15 -14.22 14.09
C ILE A 673 16.62 -14.31 13.97
N PRO A 674 15.86 -13.33 14.50
CA PRO A 674 14.41 -13.27 14.37
C PRO A 674 13.91 -13.36 12.93
N GLU A 675 14.59 -12.71 11.99
CA GLU A 675 14.27 -12.73 10.55
C GLU A 675 14.37 -14.13 9.92
N LEU A 676 15.10 -15.05 10.56
CA LEU A 676 15.20 -16.46 10.18
C LEU A 676 14.55 -17.39 11.21
N GLY A 677 13.63 -16.89 12.02
CA GLY A 677 12.81 -17.70 12.92
C GLY A 677 13.46 -18.10 14.24
N SER A 678 14.65 -17.61 14.58
CA SER A 678 15.36 -17.92 15.84
C SER A 678 15.44 -19.42 16.15
N TRP A 679 15.80 -20.22 15.15
CA TRP A 679 15.88 -21.69 15.17
C TRP A 679 14.55 -22.43 15.34
N ASN A 680 13.41 -21.74 15.31
CA ASN A 680 12.09 -22.36 15.34
C ASN A 680 11.62 -22.69 13.91
N PRO A 681 11.45 -23.98 13.53
CA PRO A 681 10.95 -24.40 12.21
C PRO A 681 9.54 -23.94 11.87
N ASP A 682 8.74 -23.56 12.87
CA ASP A 682 7.40 -23.00 12.65
C ASP A 682 7.46 -21.53 12.21
N ASN A 683 8.58 -20.86 12.50
CA ASN A 683 8.86 -19.47 12.11
C ASN A 683 9.95 -19.40 11.02
N CYS A 684 10.19 -20.48 10.27
CA CYS A 684 11.15 -20.46 9.16
C CYS A 684 10.71 -19.49 8.06
N THR A 685 11.58 -19.29 7.06
CA THR A 685 11.24 -18.51 5.86
C THR A 685 10.05 -19.10 5.10
N GLU A 686 9.62 -18.46 4.02
CA GLU A 686 8.78 -19.12 3.01
C GLU A 686 9.52 -20.31 2.35
N ALA A 687 8.76 -21.13 1.62
CA ALA A 687 9.32 -22.22 0.86
C ALA A 687 10.24 -21.68 -0.24
N MET A 688 11.43 -22.26 -0.37
CA MET A 688 12.33 -21.91 -1.46
C MET A 688 11.73 -22.28 -2.81
N HIS A 689 12.03 -21.47 -3.84
CA HIS A 689 11.65 -21.73 -5.22
C HIS A 689 12.61 -22.74 -5.84
N CYS A 690 12.17 -23.46 -6.87
CA CYS A 690 12.99 -24.48 -7.54
C CYS A 690 12.75 -24.47 -9.06
N PRO A 691 13.07 -23.36 -9.77
CA PRO A 691 12.87 -23.29 -11.21
C PRO A 691 13.70 -24.34 -11.98
N GLU A 692 14.86 -24.72 -11.44
CA GLU A 692 15.75 -25.73 -12.02
C GLU A 692 16.10 -26.82 -10.99
N TYR A 693 15.21 -27.80 -10.81
CA TYR A 693 15.44 -28.90 -9.86
C TYR A 693 16.72 -29.69 -10.15
N PRO A 694 17.57 -30.01 -9.13
CA PRO A 694 17.34 -29.88 -7.69
C PRO A 694 17.96 -28.63 -7.04
N ASN A 695 18.12 -27.53 -7.77
CA ASN A 695 18.62 -26.27 -7.23
C ASN A 695 17.46 -25.40 -6.74
N TRP A 696 17.52 -25.06 -5.46
CA TRP A 696 16.55 -24.22 -4.77
C TRP A 696 17.13 -22.83 -4.52
N TYR A 697 16.23 -21.84 -4.51
CA TYR A 697 16.54 -20.41 -4.48
C TYR A 697 15.55 -19.65 -3.60
N LEU A 698 16.01 -18.69 -2.79
CA LEU A 698 15.12 -17.77 -2.08
C LEU A 698 15.83 -16.47 -1.65
N PRO A 699 15.34 -15.29 -2.08
CA PRO A 699 15.69 -14.01 -1.49
C PRO A 699 15.05 -13.87 -0.10
N VAL A 700 15.82 -13.42 0.89
CA VAL A 700 15.35 -13.20 2.25
C VAL A 700 15.90 -11.88 2.78
N SER A 701 15.02 -11.09 3.39
CA SER A 701 15.41 -9.85 4.07
C SER A 701 16.05 -10.16 5.42
N VAL A 702 17.23 -9.60 5.67
CA VAL A 702 18.04 -9.80 6.87
C VAL A 702 18.66 -8.46 7.33
N PRO A 703 19.11 -8.34 8.59
CA PRO A 703 19.80 -7.14 9.04
C PRO A 703 21.17 -6.98 8.36
N ALA A 704 21.50 -5.77 7.94
CA ALA A 704 22.76 -5.40 7.31
C ALA A 704 23.95 -5.58 8.26
N GLY A 705 25.12 -5.90 7.70
CA GLY A 705 26.40 -6.04 8.39
C GLY A 705 26.42 -7.12 9.47
N THR A 706 25.44 -8.03 9.48
CA THR A 706 25.20 -8.94 10.59
C THR A 706 25.70 -10.34 10.27
N THR A 707 26.56 -10.88 11.13
CA THR A 707 26.97 -12.29 11.08
C THR A 707 25.96 -13.15 11.84
N PHE A 708 25.38 -14.14 11.17
CA PHE A 708 24.42 -15.05 11.78
C PHE A 708 24.67 -16.50 11.38
N LYS A 709 23.97 -17.41 12.05
CA LYS A 709 24.03 -18.85 11.80
C LYS A 709 22.73 -19.35 11.19
N PHE A 710 22.79 -20.31 10.27
CA PHE A 710 21.59 -20.87 9.63
C PHE A 710 21.76 -22.34 9.23
N LYS A 711 20.64 -22.97 8.89
CA LYS A 711 20.54 -24.28 8.23
C LYS A 711 19.38 -24.30 7.24
N PHE A 712 19.47 -25.21 6.27
CA PHE A 712 18.31 -25.63 5.50
C PHE A 712 17.52 -26.72 6.25
N ILE A 713 16.20 -26.70 6.08
CA ILE A 713 15.30 -27.75 6.55
C ILE A 713 14.37 -28.18 5.42
N LYS A 714 13.92 -29.44 5.47
CA LYS A 714 12.80 -29.94 4.68
C LYS A 714 11.56 -29.99 5.55
N LYS A 715 10.42 -29.54 5.04
CA LYS A 715 9.11 -29.78 5.67
C LYS A 715 8.21 -30.55 4.71
N ASP A 716 7.59 -31.61 5.20
CA ASP A 716 6.54 -32.32 4.45
C ASP A 716 5.16 -31.65 4.63
N ALA A 717 4.17 -32.11 3.88
CA ALA A 717 2.80 -31.61 3.95
C ALA A 717 2.11 -31.78 5.33
N LYS A 718 2.69 -32.57 6.24
CA LYS A 718 2.20 -32.73 7.63
C LYS A 718 2.97 -31.87 8.64
N GLY A 719 3.95 -31.09 8.17
CA GLY A 719 4.80 -30.26 9.01
C GLY A 719 5.99 -31.00 9.65
N ASN A 720 6.27 -32.25 9.26
CA ASN A 720 7.45 -32.96 9.79
C ASN A 720 8.73 -32.33 9.26
N VAL A 721 9.68 -32.06 10.15
CA VAL A 721 10.92 -31.32 9.83
C VAL A 721 12.10 -32.28 9.74
N THR A 722 12.82 -32.25 8.61
CA THR A 722 14.15 -32.89 8.46
C THR A 722 15.22 -31.83 8.35
N TRP A 723 16.19 -31.85 9.28
CA TRP A 723 17.30 -30.90 9.32
C TRP A 723 18.50 -31.38 8.51
N GLU A 724 19.30 -30.44 7.99
CA GLU A 724 20.67 -30.75 7.57
C GLU A 724 21.49 -31.34 8.73
N SER A 725 22.28 -32.38 8.43
CA SER A 725 23.11 -33.06 9.43
C SER A 725 24.38 -32.29 9.82
N SER A 726 24.87 -31.40 8.95
CA SER A 726 26.10 -30.62 9.17
C SER A 726 26.02 -29.66 10.38
N SER A 727 27.16 -29.12 10.80
CA SER A 727 27.19 -27.99 11.74
C SER A 727 26.51 -26.76 11.16
N ASN A 728 26.00 -25.86 12.02
CA ASN A 728 25.39 -24.60 11.57
C ASN A 728 26.33 -23.84 10.61
N ARG A 729 25.78 -23.39 9.49
CA ARG A 729 26.47 -22.53 8.54
C ARG A 729 26.58 -21.13 9.16
N VAL A 730 27.64 -20.39 8.84
CA VAL A 730 27.88 -19.03 9.30
C VAL A 730 28.07 -18.14 8.08
N ILE A 731 27.39 -17.01 8.05
CA ILE A 731 27.47 -16.04 6.95
C ILE A 731 27.25 -14.63 7.47
N THR A 732 27.69 -13.63 6.71
CA THR A 732 27.53 -12.21 7.02
C THR A 732 26.83 -11.54 5.84
N SER A 733 25.77 -10.79 6.11
CA SER A 733 25.07 -9.96 5.12
C SER A 733 25.92 -8.76 4.69
N SER A 734 25.52 -8.08 3.61
CA SER A 734 26.20 -6.85 3.17
C SER A 734 26.12 -5.78 4.26
N SER A 735 27.14 -4.93 4.41
CA SER A 735 27.07 -3.77 5.31
C SER A 735 26.36 -2.57 4.68
N VAL A 736 26.01 -2.64 3.39
CA VAL A 736 25.24 -1.63 2.67
C VAL A 736 23.75 -1.94 2.84
N SER A 737 22.94 -0.92 3.13
CA SER A 737 21.49 -1.06 3.35
C SER A 737 20.77 -1.65 2.14
N THR A 738 21.14 -1.27 0.92
CA THR A 738 20.57 -1.80 -0.33
C THR A 738 21.35 -2.98 -0.90
N GLY A 739 22.29 -3.52 -0.11
CA GLY A 739 23.18 -4.58 -0.56
C GLY A 739 22.46 -5.90 -0.76
N VAL A 740 22.87 -6.62 -1.80
CA VAL A 740 22.42 -7.99 -2.04
C VAL A 740 23.63 -8.93 -1.92
N VAL A 741 23.50 -9.99 -1.13
CA VAL A 741 24.49 -11.05 -1.04
C VAL A 741 23.93 -12.31 -1.66
N ASP A 742 24.47 -12.67 -2.83
CA ASP A 742 24.19 -13.93 -3.48
C ASP A 742 25.11 -15.04 -2.96
N THR A 743 24.51 -16.08 -2.38
CA THR A 743 25.26 -17.19 -1.82
C THR A 743 25.68 -18.18 -2.89
N LYS A 744 26.85 -18.80 -2.72
CA LYS A 744 27.18 -20.00 -3.49
C LYS A 744 26.08 -21.06 -3.31
N VAL A 745 25.88 -21.90 -4.33
CA VAL A 745 25.02 -23.07 -4.21
C VAL A 745 25.58 -24.02 -3.15
N TYR A 746 24.91 -24.12 -2.01
CA TYR A 746 25.27 -25.07 -0.97
C TYR A 746 24.82 -26.47 -1.37
N MET A 747 25.63 -27.49 -1.09
CA MET A 747 25.16 -28.87 -1.16
C MET A 747 24.42 -29.22 0.13
N TRP A 748 23.23 -29.80 0.01
CA TRP A 748 22.51 -30.35 1.15
C TRP A 748 23.35 -31.43 1.85
N SER A 749 23.60 -31.27 3.14
CA SER A 749 24.33 -32.27 3.93
C SER A 749 23.42 -33.43 4.34
N GLN A 750 23.67 -34.63 3.79
CA GLN A 750 23.12 -35.90 4.29
C GLN A 750 24.17 -36.61 5.16
N ASN A 751 23.71 -37.41 6.13
CA ASN A 751 24.56 -38.32 6.89
C ASN A 751 25.13 -39.45 6.03
#